data_AF-A0A1H3I2M6-F1
#
_entry.id   AF-A0A1H3I2M6-F1
#
_cell.length_a   1.000
_cell.length_b   1.000
_cell.length_c   1.000
_cell.angle_alpha   90.00
_cell.angle_beta   90.00
_cell.angle_gamma   90.00
#
_symmetry.space_group_name_H-M   'P 1'
#
loop_
_entity.id
_entity.type
_entity.pdbx_description
1 polymer ?
#
loop_
_entity_poly.entity_id
_entity_poly.type
_entity_poly.pdbx_seq_one_letter_code
_entity_poly.pdbx_strand_id
1 'polypeptide(L)'
;MKEILLEQLQFCSNLPSLPSVALKIIDLAGKADTNLTQLNHYISLDPALAAKIVKTANSPLYKSRHQVSNISQAVSMLGMHGVMTIALSFSLMESLLQHTRNHLNPANSSSFWRRSITSALASRTLGKRIQMNNLLDDLFLAGLLQDIGILAFYAILPETYPQIFSSSPDHDALYKAEKEAFGLGHNELGAALLGRWKLPAYIAEACANSHDQSNLAQPGINECIAASGCVADYFLAPGEQKHIDTAIQAAKAYLGLDGHALMTVLEDMKDELHHVEELFEISIISPAQLNGIIEAARELLTMRTLIKVRELEDRVQHDGLTGAHNRAYFNDTFQHEFLHSNQNDSPLALAMIDIDKFKLVNDTHGHITGDGVLVAVVKSIASQIRQTDILCRYGGEEFALILPGTHRIAAHAILERIKANIAAIAYELDSGCIIHITASIGLAVNMGQTPTFSAHRDMWRLLIAHSTQPSMAAATRSWSGTPRWLHTLKPRRLFLDSLLAFARHIDYSSAGGSGQSIINSLSSRINLMNLIIQGLDIQNSDLRAVAKLAQVSQIERITGEAFRLLEAQPHPDIPQYCNEADLDYAFVQPGKKLTDFGLVAMDMDSTLLAIESIDEIAAMHNVKPQVSEITLSTMRGEINFAESLTRRTALLAGLAQEALQQVYDERLRLSPGAEKMLQKMQAVGIKTMVISGGFTFFTDRIKTRLGLDYAFANTLDIQNGKLTGKVLGSIIGASGKGEVLKQVRNSLGLEKAQVIAIGDGANDLKMLEEAGVGIAFRAKPILQEKATFSINHVGLDGIIHLFE
;
A
#
# COMPACT_ATOMS: atom_id res chain seq x y z
N MET A 1 -4.28 45.84 14.42
CA MET A 1 -3.78 44.83 15.37
C MET A 1 -2.34 44.45 15.07
N LYS A 2 -2.01 44.01 13.84
CA LYS A 2 -0.63 43.70 13.42
C LYS A 2 0.43 44.75 13.80
N GLU A 3 0.24 46.02 13.42
CA GLU A 3 1.20 47.09 13.74
C GLU A 3 1.38 47.29 15.24
N ILE A 4 0.30 47.17 16.02
CA ILE A 4 0.32 47.28 17.48
C ILE A 4 1.18 46.17 18.10
N LEU A 5 1.06 44.94 17.61
CA LEU A 5 1.84 43.81 18.13
C LEU A 5 3.33 43.96 17.81
N LEU A 6 3.66 44.44 16.61
CA LEU A 6 5.05 44.73 16.24
C LEU A 6 5.65 45.87 17.07
N GLU A 7 4.87 46.89 17.39
CA GLU A 7 5.28 47.97 18.29
C GLU A 7 5.46 47.46 19.72
N GLN A 8 4.51 46.69 20.25
CA GLN A 8 4.58 46.08 21.58
C GLN A 8 5.78 45.15 21.72
N LEU A 9 6.13 44.41 20.66
CA LEU A 9 7.32 43.57 20.64
C LEU A 9 8.61 44.36 20.90
N GLN A 10 8.71 45.64 20.49
CA GLN A 10 9.91 46.46 20.72
C GLN A 10 10.11 46.80 22.20
N PHE A 11 9.01 46.97 22.94
CA PHE A 11 9.02 47.44 24.34
C PHE A 11 8.74 46.33 25.36
N CYS A 12 8.41 45.12 24.92
CA CYS A 12 8.11 44.01 25.83
C CYS A 12 9.36 43.60 26.64
N SER A 13 9.24 43.66 27.97
CA SER A 13 10.27 43.25 28.94
C SER A 13 10.22 41.78 29.32
N ASN A 14 9.10 41.10 29.02
CA ASN A 14 8.87 39.69 29.35
C ASN A 14 9.36 38.74 28.25
N LEU A 15 10.08 39.24 27.24
CA LEU A 15 10.67 38.39 26.22
C LEU A 15 11.86 37.61 26.77
N PRO A 16 12.18 36.45 26.18
CA PRO A 16 13.40 35.73 26.53
C PRO A 16 14.63 36.61 26.29
N SER A 17 15.48 36.70 27.31
CA SER A 17 16.75 37.44 27.22
C SER A 17 17.82 36.60 26.54
N LEU A 18 18.57 37.19 25.61
CA LEU A 18 19.74 36.54 25.03
C LEU A 18 20.88 36.45 26.06
N PRO A 19 21.50 35.28 26.24
CA PRO A 19 22.73 35.17 27.03
C PRO A 19 23.83 36.07 26.47
N SER A 20 24.72 36.55 27.35
CA SER A 20 25.85 37.39 26.96
C SER A 20 26.73 36.72 25.90
N VAL A 21 26.95 35.40 26.01
CA VAL A 21 27.71 34.60 25.04
C VAL A 21 27.04 34.60 23.66
N ALA A 22 25.71 34.43 23.58
CA ALA A 22 24.97 34.49 22.32
C ALA A 22 25.10 35.86 21.64
N LEU A 23 24.95 36.96 22.41
CA LEU A 23 25.13 38.32 21.89
C LEU A 23 26.54 38.55 21.31
N LYS A 24 27.57 38.00 21.96
CA LYS A 24 28.95 38.08 21.47
C LYS A 24 29.16 37.27 20.20
N ILE A 25 28.54 36.09 20.09
CA ILE A 25 28.62 35.27 18.87
C ILE A 25 27.90 35.96 17.71
N ILE A 26 26.72 36.55 17.94
CA ILE A 26 25.98 37.33 16.92
C ILE A 26 26.83 38.53 16.45
N ASP A 27 27.44 39.27 17.38
CA ASP A 27 28.32 40.41 17.04
C ASP A 27 29.57 39.99 16.27
N LEU A 28 30.10 38.78 16.54
CA LEU A 28 31.20 38.21 15.75
C LEU A 28 30.76 37.80 14.35
N ALA A 29 29.62 37.12 14.20
CA ALA A 29 29.11 36.67 12.91
C ALA A 29 28.83 37.84 11.93
N GLY A 30 28.55 39.04 12.46
CA GLY A 30 28.36 40.26 11.67
C GLY A 30 29.63 40.97 11.21
N LYS A 31 30.84 40.50 11.58
CA LYS A 31 32.12 41.17 11.28
C LYS A 31 32.90 40.45 10.17
N ALA A 32 33.40 41.22 9.21
CA ALA A 32 34.17 40.69 8.07
C ALA A 32 35.51 40.03 8.47
N ASP A 33 36.17 40.50 9.54
CA ASP A 33 37.44 39.97 10.06
C ASP A 33 37.23 39.14 11.34
N THR A 34 36.46 38.06 11.23
CA THR A 34 36.24 37.16 12.37
C THR A 34 37.52 36.35 12.68
N ASN A 35 38.05 36.48 13.90
CA ASN A 35 39.28 35.78 14.34
C ASN A 35 38.94 34.58 15.23
N LEU A 36 39.49 33.40 14.88
CA LEU A 36 39.42 32.14 15.63
C LEU A 36 39.72 32.30 17.14
N THR A 37 40.66 33.17 17.48
CA THR A 37 41.09 33.43 18.86
C THR A 37 39.98 34.07 19.69
N GLN A 38 39.20 34.99 19.09
CA GLN A 38 38.10 35.67 19.77
C GLN A 38 36.92 34.73 19.97
N LEU A 39 36.57 33.92 18.98
CA LEU A 39 35.52 32.90 19.14
C LEU A 39 35.89 31.93 20.27
N ASN A 40 37.10 31.37 20.22
CA ASN A 40 37.53 30.41 21.22
C ASN A 40 37.50 31.02 22.63
N HIS A 41 37.89 32.29 22.78
CA HIS A 41 37.78 33.01 24.04
C HIS A 41 36.34 33.07 24.54
N TYR A 42 35.36 33.50 23.73
CA TYR A 42 33.97 33.63 24.18
C TYR A 42 33.30 32.29 24.48
N ILE A 43 33.56 31.25 23.68
CA ILE A 43 33.04 29.90 23.95
C ILE A 43 33.65 29.36 25.24
N SER A 44 34.95 29.60 25.48
CA SER A 44 35.62 29.14 26.70
C SER A 44 35.13 29.81 27.98
N LEU A 45 34.37 30.93 27.89
CA LEU A 45 33.71 31.53 29.05
C LEU A 45 32.55 30.67 29.57
N ASP A 46 32.04 29.74 28.75
CA ASP A 46 30.99 28.79 29.10
C ASP A 46 31.49 27.35 28.89
N PRO A 47 31.99 26.69 29.96
CA PRO A 47 32.49 25.32 29.88
C PRO A 47 31.44 24.29 29.44
N ALA A 48 30.15 24.53 29.72
CA ALA A 48 29.07 23.63 29.32
C ALA A 48 28.82 23.72 27.82
N LEU A 49 28.79 24.95 27.27
CA LEU A 49 28.73 25.20 25.83
C LEU A 49 29.94 24.61 25.10
N ALA A 50 31.15 24.82 25.63
CA ALA A 50 32.38 24.25 25.09
C ALA A 50 32.32 22.71 25.00
N ALA A 51 31.84 22.06 26.06
CA ALA A 51 31.68 20.61 26.09
C ALA A 51 30.64 20.12 25.07
N LYS A 52 29.49 20.82 24.94
CA LYS A 52 28.46 20.50 23.94
C LYS A 52 29.01 20.61 22.52
N ILE A 53 29.78 21.64 22.20
CA ILE A 53 30.40 21.82 20.87
C ILE A 53 31.38 20.68 20.55
N VAL A 54 32.24 20.30 21.51
CA VAL A 54 33.17 19.18 21.33
C VAL A 54 32.41 17.85 21.18
N LYS A 55 31.34 17.64 21.95
CA LYS A 55 30.47 16.46 21.84
C LYS A 55 29.79 16.39 20.47
N THR A 56 29.22 17.50 20.01
CA THR A 56 28.62 17.63 18.67
C THR A 56 29.63 17.32 17.57
N ALA A 57 30.85 17.87 17.64
CA ALA A 57 31.91 17.60 16.66
C ALA A 57 32.31 16.11 16.58
N ASN A 58 32.10 15.34 17.65
CA ASN A 58 32.36 13.88 17.68
C ASN A 58 31.12 13.04 17.38
N SER A 59 29.94 13.64 17.23
CA SER A 59 28.70 12.91 16.97
C SER A 59 28.64 12.39 15.53
N PRO A 60 27.85 11.33 15.26
CA PRO A 60 27.63 10.82 13.89
C PRO A 60 27.08 11.84 12.90
N LEU A 61 26.53 12.96 13.39
CA LEU A 61 26.11 14.11 12.57
C LEU A 61 27.25 14.67 11.71
N TYR A 62 28.51 14.45 12.11
CA TYR A 62 29.70 14.87 11.37
C TYR A 62 30.63 13.67 11.16
N LYS A 63 30.96 13.39 9.89
CA LYS A 63 31.83 12.26 9.50
C LYS A 63 33.31 12.57 9.80
N SER A 64 33.76 12.38 11.04
CA SER A 64 35.18 12.49 11.41
C SER A 64 35.81 11.14 11.72
N ARG A 65 37.04 10.93 11.22
CA ARG A 65 37.92 9.80 11.60
C ARG A 65 38.72 10.05 12.87
N HIS A 66 38.73 11.29 13.38
CA HIS A 66 39.55 11.72 14.49
C HIS A 66 38.71 12.31 15.61
N GLN A 67 39.01 11.90 16.85
CA GLN A 67 38.33 12.39 18.03
C GLN A 67 38.78 13.82 18.33
N VAL A 68 37.83 14.74 18.37
CA VAL A 68 38.02 16.15 18.74
C VAL A 68 38.03 16.25 20.26
N SER A 69 39.05 16.91 20.82
CA SER A 69 39.25 17.04 22.28
C SER A 69 39.15 18.47 22.80
N ASN A 70 39.15 19.46 21.92
CA ASN A 70 39.11 20.89 22.28
C ASN A 70 38.42 21.73 21.19
N ILE A 71 38.06 22.96 21.56
CA ILE A 71 37.34 23.90 20.67
C ILE A 71 38.16 24.23 19.42
N SER A 72 39.47 24.44 19.52
CA SER A 72 40.31 24.74 18.35
C SER A 72 40.27 23.62 17.30
N GLN A 73 40.29 22.36 17.75
CA GLN A 73 40.10 21.19 16.88
C GLN A 73 38.69 21.14 16.31
N ALA A 74 37.66 21.46 17.10
CA ALA A 74 36.28 21.54 16.63
C ALA A 74 36.11 22.59 15.53
N VAL A 75 36.71 23.78 15.69
CA VAL A 75 36.67 24.84 14.66
C VAL A 75 37.45 24.45 13.41
N SER A 76 38.60 23.76 13.57
CA SER A 76 39.38 23.24 12.44
C SER A 76 38.57 22.24 11.60
N MET A 77 37.69 21.45 12.24
CA MET A 77 36.88 20.44 11.59
C MET A 77 35.56 20.99 11.02
N LEU A 78 34.79 21.70 11.84
CA LEU A 78 33.44 22.19 11.51
C LEU A 78 33.47 23.53 10.76
N GLY A 79 34.60 24.22 10.80
CA GLY A 79 34.73 25.59 10.33
C GLY A 79 34.21 26.61 11.34
N MET A 80 34.66 27.85 11.15
CA MET A 80 34.33 29.00 11.99
C MET A 80 32.81 29.26 12.00
N HIS A 81 32.17 29.21 10.83
CA HIS A 81 30.72 29.40 10.69
C HIS A 81 29.91 28.31 11.41
N GLY A 82 30.19 27.03 11.17
CA GLY A 82 29.49 25.92 11.80
C GLY A 82 29.57 25.97 13.33
N VAL A 83 30.75 26.27 13.89
CA VAL A 83 30.89 26.43 15.35
C VAL A 83 30.08 27.61 15.90
N MET A 84 30.03 28.75 15.20
CA MET A 84 29.17 29.87 15.62
C MET A 84 27.70 29.49 15.63
N THR A 85 27.23 28.83 14.57
CA THR A 85 25.81 28.44 14.42
C THR A 85 25.40 27.39 15.45
N ILE A 86 26.25 26.39 15.72
CA ILE A 86 26.03 25.40 16.79
C ILE A 86 26.05 26.08 18.17
N ALA A 87 27.00 26.97 18.41
CA ALA A 87 27.10 27.70 19.67
C ALA A 87 25.87 28.58 19.92
N LEU A 88 25.35 29.24 18.88
CA LEU A 88 24.09 29.98 18.94
C LEU A 88 22.90 29.06 19.23
N SER A 89 22.81 27.91 18.57
CA SER A 89 21.72 26.94 18.77
C SER A 89 21.62 26.52 20.24
N PHE A 90 22.74 26.11 20.86
CA PHE A 90 22.76 25.72 22.28
C PHE A 90 22.51 26.90 23.23
N SER A 91 23.16 28.03 23.00
CA SER A 91 23.05 29.21 23.87
C SER A 91 21.62 29.76 23.88
N LEU A 92 20.98 29.83 22.72
CA LEU A 92 19.59 30.26 22.60
C LEU A 92 18.66 29.27 23.28
N MET A 93 18.79 27.99 22.97
CA MET A 93 17.90 26.96 23.48
C MET A 93 17.89 26.87 25.00
N GLU A 94 19.05 26.97 25.65
CA GLU A 94 19.11 26.91 27.12
C GLU A 94 18.33 28.06 27.79
N SER A 95 18.51 29.29 27.29
CA SER A 95 17.75 30.45 27.76
C SER A 95 16.25 30.30 27.51
N LEU A 96 15.89 29.83 26.32
CA LEU A 96 14.50 29.65 25.90
C LEU A 96 13.80 28.51 26.68
N LEU A 97 14.50 27.42 26.96
CA LEU A 97 13.99 26.32 27.79
C LEU A 97 13.68 26.81 29.21
N GLN A 98 14.58 27.59 29.80
CA GLN A 98 14.33 28.18 31.11
C GLN A 98 13.15 29.15 31.09
N HIS A 99 13.05 29.97 30.04
CA HIS A 99 11.94 30.90 29.86
C HIS A 99 10.59 30.16 29.72
N THR A 100 10.51 29.16 28.84
CA THR A 100 9.28 28.38 28.64
C THR A 100 8.84 27.63 29.89
N ARG A 101 9.76 27.07 30.68
CA ARG A 101 9.44 26.45 31.98
C ARG A 101 8.81 27.42 32.99
N ASN A 102 9.17 28.69 32.91
CA ASN A 102 8.67 29.72 33.82
C ASN A 102 7.33 30.33 33.37
N HIS A 103 7.02 30.31 32.08
CA HIS A 103 5.89 31.07 31.49
C HIS A 103 4.83 30.21 30.80
N LEU A 104 5.16 29.00 30.35
CA LEU A 104 4.22 28.06 29.75
C LEU A 104 3.90 26.96 30.75
N ASN A 105 2.69 26.39 30.63
CA ASN A 105 2.39 25.15 31.35
C ASN A 105 3.26 23.99 30.82
N PRO A 106 3.50 22.93 31.62
CA PRO A 106 4.40 21.84 31.24
C PRO A 106 4.03 21.14 29.92
N ALA A 107 2.74 20.98 29.62
CA ALA A 107 2.27 20.33 28.40
C ALA A 107 2.56 21.17 27.15
N ASN A 108 2.24 22.47 27.19
CA ASN A 108 2.50 23.41 26.09
C ASN A 108 4.00 23.60 25.87
N SER A 109 4.78 23.69 26.96
CA SER A 109 6.23 23.74 26.88
C SER A 109 6.80 22.48 26.22
N SER A 110 6.33 21.29 26.61
CA SER A 110 6.78 20.03 26.01
C SER A 110 6.39 19.96 24.53
N SER A 111 5.14 20.26 24.18
CA SER A 111 4.66 20.24 22.79
C SER A 111 5.45 21.18 21.88
N PHE A 112 5.71 22.41 22.35
CA PHE A 112 6.50 23.40 21.61
C PHE A 112 7.92 22.89 21.32
N TRP A 113 8.63 22.38 22.34
CA TRP A 113 10.01 21.92 22.17
C TRP A 113 10.12 20.64 21.35
N ARG A 114 9.17 19.70 21.50
CA ARG A 114 9.11 18.51 20.67
C ARG A 114 9.03 18.91 19.19
N ARG A 115 8.11 19.82 18.85
CA ARG A 115 7.98 20.34 17.48
C ARG A 115 9.23 21.08 17.00
N SER A 116 9.71 22.05 17.77
CA SER A 116 10.87 22.88 17.41
C SER A 116 12.12 22.04 17.11
N ILE A 117 12.44 21.05 17.93
CA ILE A 117 13.62 20.20 17.71
C ILE A 117 13.40 19.23 16.54
N THR A 118 12.21 18.65 16.41
CA THR A 118 11.90 17.77 15.27
C THR A 118 11.94 18.55 13.95
N SER A 119 11.49 19.80 13.92
CA SER A 119 11.61 20.69 12.76
C SER A 119 13.06 21.05 12.45
N ALA A 120 13.89 21.34 13.46
CA ALA A 120 15.33 21.55 13.29
C ALA A 120 16.03 20.32 12.68
N LEU A 121 15.63 19.13 13.11
CA LEU A 121 16.15 17.89 12.57
C LEU A 121 15.66 17.65 11.13
N ALA A 122 14.37 17.85 10.87
CA ALA A 122 13.77 17.71 9.55
C ALA A 122 14.38 18.69 8.54
N SER A 123 14.59 19.96 8.90
CA SER A 123 15.20 20.96 8.00
C SER A 123 16.63 20.56 7.62
N ARG A 124 17.41 20.07 8.58
CA ARG A 124 18.77 19.57 8.36
C ARG A 124 18.79 18.37 7.41
N THR A 125 17.97 17.35 7.66
CA THR A 125 17.93 16.13 6.83
C THR A 125 17.38 16.40 5.44
N LEU A 126 16.37 17.27 5.31
CA LEU A 126 15.90 17.76 4.00
C LEU A 126 17.02 18.48 3.24
N GLY A 127 17.75 19.39 3.88
CA GLY A 127 18.89 20.09 3.28
C GLY A 127 19.99 19.15 2.80
N LYS A 128 20.30 18.11 3.59
CA LYS A 128 21.25 17.04 3.21
C LYS A 128 20.77 16.32 1.95
N ARG A 129 19.47 16.03 1.85
CA ARG A 129 18.87 15.36 0.68
C ARG A 129 18.97 16.19 -0.60
N ILE A 130 18.79 17.50 -0.51
CA ILE A 130 18.94 18.44 -1.63
C ILE A 130 20.36 19.02 -1.77
N GLN A 131 21.35 18.41 -1.10
CA GLN A 131 22.78 18.72 -1.22
C GLN A 131 23.22 20.12 -0.72
N MET A 132 22.48 20.72 0.22
CA MET A 132 22.84 21.97 0.90
C MET A 132 23.86 21.76 2.04
N ASN A 133 24.91 20.98 1.80
CA ASN A 133 25.85 20.52 2.84
C ASN A 133 26.55 21.65 3.62
N ASN A 134 26.70 22.83 3.02
CA ASN A 134 27.35 23.99 3.65
C ASN A 134 26.43 24.79 4.59
N LEU A 135 25.13 24.51 4.57
CA LEU A 135 24.10 25.26 5.31
C LEU A 135 23.33 24.35 6.28
N LEU A 136 23.80 23.13 6.55
CA LEU A 136 23.09 22.17 7.40
C LEU A 136 22.91 22.67 8.84
N ASP A 137 23.90 23.40 9.36
CA ASP A 137 23.83 23.97 10.71
C ASP A 137 22.91 25.20 10.74
N ASP A 138 22.90 25.99 9.66
CA ASP A 138 21.96 27.11 9.48
C ASP A 138 20.52 26.65 9.36
N LEU A 139 20.29 25.56 8.62
CA LEU A 139 18.99 24.91 8.50
C LEU A 139 18.51 24.38 9.85
N PHE A 140 19.40 23.76 10.62
CA PHE A 140 19.08 23.32 11.98
C PHE A 140 18.68 24.51 12.87
N LEU A 141 19.48 25.59 12.87
CA LEU A 141 19.17 26.80 13.64
C LEU A 141 17.86 27.46 13.20
N ALA A 142 17.62 27.59 11.90
CA ALA A 142 16.39 28.17 11.37
C ALA A 142 15.17 27.28 11.71
N GLY A 143 15.27 25.95 11.60
CA GLY A 143 14.20 25.04 11.97
C GLY A 143 13.90 25.04 13.46
N LEU A 144 14.93 25.23 14.31
CA LEU A 144 14.77 25.40 15.75
C LEU A 144 14.00 26.69 16.09
N LEU A 145 14.23 27.75 15.32
CA LEU A 145 13.69 29.10 15.58
C LEU A 145 12.43 29.43 14.77
N GLN A 146 11.98 28.58 13.84
CA GLN A 146 10.89 28.91 12.92
C GLN A 146 9.59 29.29 13.64
N ASP A 147 9.32 28.67 14.81
CA ASP A 147 8.12 28.89 15.61
C ASP A 147 8.35 29.84 16.81
N ILE A 148 9.50 30.53 16.89
CA ILE A 148 9.87 31.34 18.06
C ILE A 148 8.86 32.46 18.36
N GLY A 149 8.09 32.90 17.36
CA GLY A 149 7.03 33.89 17.54
C GLY A 149 5.89 33.44 18.45
N ILE A 150 5.72 32.13 18.67
CA ILE A 150 4.78 31.60 19.68
C ILE A 150 5.17 32.14 21.06
N LEU A 151 6.47 32.14 21.39
CA LEU A 151 6.95 32.71 22.66
C LEU A 151 6.78 34.22 22.72
N ALA A 152 6.94 34.91 21.59
CA ALA A 152 6.67 36.35 21.51
C ALA A 152 5.19 36.66 21.79
N PHE A 153 4.27 35.84 21.26
CA PHE A 153 2.85 35.97 21.57
C PHE A 153 2.56 35.69 23.04
N TYR A 154 3.13 34.65 23.65
CA TYR A 154 2.99 34.40 25.10
C TYR A 154 3.49 35.58 25.95
N ALA A 155 4.58 36.24 25.52
CA ALA A 155 5.14 37.38 26.25
C ALA A 155 4.31 38.67 26.10
N ILE A 156 3.75 38.93 24.92
CA ILE A 156 2.97 40.14 24.62
C ILE A 156 1.51 39.99 25.08
N LEU A 157 0.94 38.80 24.91
CA LEU A 157 -0.48 38.49 25.14
C LEU A 157 -0.66 37.32 26.12
N PRO A 158 -0.19 37.44 27.37
CA PRO A 158 -0.16 36.32 28.33
C PRO A 158 -1.54 35.79 28.72
N GLU A 159 -2.60 36.59 28.61
CA GLU A 159 -3.97 36.17 28.99
C GLU A 159 -4.76 35.56 27.83
N THR A 160 -4.56 36.05 26.60
CA THR A 160 -5.41 35.68 25.45
C THR A 160 -4.79 34.61 24.57
N TYR A 161 -3.47 34.67 24.34
CA TYR A 161 -2.81 33.74 23.42
C TYR A 161 -2.80 32.27 23.90
N PRO A 162 -2.64 31.96 25.21
CA PRO A 162 -2.68 30.57 25.65
C PRO A 162 -3.99 29.85 25.32
N GLN A 163 -5.10 30.59 25.23
CA GLN A 163 -6.40 30.05 24.86
C GLN A 163 -6.42 29.62 23.39
N ILE A 164 -5.93 30.47 22.48
CA ILE A 164 -5.81 30.16 21.05
C ILE A 164 -4.85 29.00 20.83
N PHE A 165 -3.70 29.01 21.49
CA PHE A 165 -2.71 27.94 21.40
C PHE A 165 -3.29 26.60 21.85
N SER A 166 -4.01 26.58 22.98
CA SER A 166 -4.56 25.33 23.55
C SER A 166 -5.84 24.85 22.86
N SER A 167 -6.59 25.72 22.18
CA SER A 167 -7.82 25.36 21.46
C SER A 167 -7.56 24.88 20.02
N SER A 168 -6.35 25.06 19.50
CA SER A 168 -6.00 24.70 18.13
C SER A 168 -5.69 23.21 18.03
N PRO A 169 -6.34 22.45 17.14
CA PRO A 169 -6.16 21.01 17.02
C PRO A 169 -4.80 20.63 16.42
N ASP A 170 -4.26 21.46 15.52
CA ASP A 170 -2.98 21.25 14.86
C ASP A 170 -2.27 22.59 14.58
N HIS A 171 -1.02 22.51 14.10
CA HIS A 171 -0.17 23.70 13.87
C HIS A 171 -0.67 24.61 12.76
N ASP A 172 -1.28 24.05 11.71
CA ASP A 172 -1.88 24.81 10.61
C ASP A 172 -3.12 25.58 11.07
N ALA A 173 -3.95 24.96 11.91
CA ALA A 173 -5.08 25.60 12.56
C ALA A 173 -4.63 26.73 13.50
N LEU A 174 -3.53 26.54 14.24
CA LEU A 174 -2.94 27.59 15.08
C LEU A 174 -2.53 28.80 14.24
N TYR A 175 -1.79 28.59 13.16
CA TYR A 175 -1.36 29.67 12.26
C TYR A 175 -2.56 30.44 11.66
N LYS A 176 -3.61 29.73 11.25
CA LYS A 176 -4.85 30.34 10.74
C LYS A 176 -5.57 31.16 11.82
N ALA A 177 -5.69 30.62 13.02
CA ALA A 177 -6.33 31.31 14.15
C ALA A 177 -5.57 32.58 14.55
N GLU A 178 -4.24 32.56 14.51
CA GLU A 178 -3.41 33.75 14.74
C GLU A 178 -3.62 34.83 13.68
N LYS A 179 -3.61 34.44 12.40
CA LYS A 179 -3.87 35.35 11.29
C LYS A 179 -5.25 36.00 11.40
N GLU A 180 -6.26 35.22 11.76
CA GLU A 180 -7.62 35.71 11.95
C GLU A 180 -7.73 36.65 13.16
N ALA A 181 -7.16 36.27 14.31
CA ALA A 181 -7.25 37.05 15.55
C ALA A 181 -6.40 38.34 15.53
N PHE A 182 -5.22 38.29 14.90
CA PHE A 182 -4.18 39.33 15.08
C PHE A 182 -3.73 40.00 13.78
N GLY A 183 -4.04 39.41 12.62
CA GLY A 183 -3.60 39.90 11.31
C GLY A 183 -2.14 39.58 10.96
N LEU A 184 -1.46 38.81 11.80
CA LEU A 184 -0.15 38.19 11.52
C LEU A 184 -0.04 36.84 12.23
N GLY A 185 0.81 35.97 11.71
CA GLY A 185 1.13 34.68 12.33
C GLY A 185 2.40 34.73 13.17
N HIS A 186 2.68 33.65 13.89
CA HIS A 186 3.90 33.49 14.69
C HIS A 186 5.18 33.52 13.84
N ASN A 187 5.13 33.12 12.58
CA ASN A 187 6.24 33.23 11.64
C ASN A 187 6.70 34.69 11.45
N GLU A 188 5.77 35.61 11.20
CA GLU A 188 6.07 37.03 11.02
C GLU A 188 6.52 37.69 12.33
N LEU A 189 5.85 37.37 13.44
CA LEU A 189 6.21 37.92 14.75
C LEU A 189 7.56 37.39 15.24
N GLY A 190 7.84 36.11 14.98
CA GLY A 190 9.12 35.46 15.24
C GLY A 190 10.25 36.09 14.43
N ALA A 191 10.05 36.31 13.13
CA ALA A 191 11.03 37.01 12.30
C ALA A 191 11.35 38.43 12.81
N ALA A 192 10.34 39.17 13.29
CA ALA A 192 10.55 40.48 13.91
C ALA A 192 11.37 40.38 15.21
N LEU A 193 11.14 39.34 16.03
CA LEU A 193 11.93 39.08 17.24
C LEU A 193 13.39 38.75 16.90
N LEU A 194 13.61 37.91 15.89
CA LEU A 194 14.94 37.55 15.40
C LEU A 194 15.68 38.78 14.86
N GLY A 195 14.97 39.68 14.18
CA GLY A 195 15.50 40.99 13.74
C GLY A 195 15.90 41.88 14.91
N ARG A 196 15.10 41.93 15.99
CA ARG A 196 15.44 42.64 17.24
C ARG A 196 16.72 42.06 17.88
N TRP A 197 16.90 40.75 17.79
CA TRP A 197 18.10 40.04 18.24
C TRP A 197 19.31 40.17 17.31
N LYS A 198 19.14 40.80 16.14
CA LYS A 198 20.18 40.98 15.11
C LYS A 198 20.76 39.66 14.59
N LEU A 199 19.96 38.59 14.57
CA LEU A 199 20.33 37.36 13.89
C LEU A 199 20.49 37.60 12.37
N PRO A 200 21.23 36.75 11.66
CA PRO A 200 21.42 36.90 10.22
C PRO A 200 20.08 37.00 9.48
N ALA A 201 19.97 37.98 8.58
CA ALA A 201 18.70 38.31 7.93
C ALA A 201 18.07 37.13 7.19
N TYR A 202 18.88 36.28 6.56
CA TYR A 202 18.40 35.09 5.84
C TYR A 202 17.77 34.04 6.77
N ILE A 203 18.19 33.94 8.04
CA ILE A 203 17.56 33.05 9.02
C ILE A 203 16.17 33.60 9.41
N ALA A 204 16.08 34.90 9.68
CA ALA A 204 14.82 35.55 10.01
C ALA A 204 13.83 35.49 8.83
N GLU A 205 14.31 35.65 7.60
CA GLU A 205 13.52 35.51 6.38
C GLU A 205 13.03 34.07 6.19
N ALA A 206 13.87 33.06 6.42
CA ALA A 206 13.46 31.66 6.36
C ALA A 206 12.35 31.35 7.38
N CYS A 207 12.45 31.89 8.60
CA CYS A 207 11.41 31.75 9.61
C CYS A 207 10.11 32.46 9.20
N ALA A 208 10.19 33.66 8.59
CA ALA A 208 9.03 34.39 8.11
C ALA A 208 8.26 33.61 7.02
N ASN A 209 8.99 32.92 6.15
CA ASN A 209 8.45 32.15 5.03
C ASN A 209 8.12 30.68 5.38
N SER A 210 8.23 30.27 6.65
CA SER A 210 7.96 28.90 7.10
C SER A 210 6.53 28.39 6.82
N HIS A 211 5.58 29.29 6.55
CA HIS A 211 4.20 28.96 6.15
C HIS A 211 3.83 29.49 4.76
N ASP A 212 4.78 30.08 4.02
CA ASP A 212 4.52 30.66 2.69
C ASP A 212 4.80 29.62 1.58
N GLN A 213 3.80 29.41 0.74
CA GLN A 213 3.80 28.40 -0.32
C GLN A 213 4.01 29.00 -1.72
N SER A 214 4.23 30.32 -1.81
CA SER A 214 4.04 31.09 -3.04
C SER A 214 5.28 31.24 -3.94
N ASN A 215 6.48 30.88 -3.48
CA ASN A 215 7.72 31.05 -4.26
C ASN A 215 8.27 29.68 -4.73
N LEU A 216 8.18 29.43 -6.03
CA LEU A 216 8.51 28.13 -6.68
C LEU A 216 9.72 28.23 -7.62
N ALA A 217 10.68 29.11 -7.36
CA ALA A 217 11.78 29.34 -8.30
C ALA A 217 12.87 28.26 -8.24
N GLN A 218 13.44 27.98 -7.05
CA GLN A 218 14.45 26.93 -6.81
C GLN A 218 14.47 26.51 -5.33
N PRO A 219 14.78 25.23 -5.01
CA PRO A 219 14.93 24.78 -3.63
C PRO A 219 16.07 25.51 -2.90
N GLY A 220 15.75 26.24 -1.83
CA GLY A 220 16.70 26.93 -0.97
C GLY A 220 16.35 26.79 0.52
N ILE A 221 16.91 27.69 1.34
CA ILE A 221 16.72 27.64 2.79
C ILE A 221 15.24 27.84 3.17
N ASN A 222 14.54 28.74 2.48
CA ASN A 222 13.13 29.06 2.77
C ASN A 222 12.23 27.85 2.50
N GLU A 223 12.41 27.20 1.34
CA GLU A 223 11.65 26.03 0.91
C GLU A 223 11.91 24.83 1.84
N CYS A 224 13.16 24.66 2.30
CA CYS A 224 13.49 23.63 3.29
C CYS A 224 12.80 23.86 4.63
N ILE A 225 12.79 25.11 5.12
CA ILE A 225 12.14 25.45 6.38
C ILE A 225 10.63 25.26 6.28
N ALA A 226 10.00 25.72 5.19
CA ALA A 226 8.57 25.50 4.97
C ALA A 226 8.18 24.01 4.91
N ALA A 227 8.97 23.18 4.23
CA ALA A 227 8.75 21.74 4.20
C ALA A 227 8.98 21.06 5.57
N SER A 228 9.96 21.54 6.35
CA SER A 228 10.37 20.92 7.62
C SER A 228 9.26 20.89 8.67
N GLY A 229 8.39 21.90 8.70
CA GLY A 229 7.24 21.93 9.60
C GLY A 229 6.27 20.77 9.34
N CYS A 230 5.91 20.56 8.07
CA CYS A 230 5.01 19.47 7.66
C CYS A 230 5.60 18.09 7.97
N VAL A 231 6.89 17.91 7.74
CA VAL A 231 7.62 16.67 8.05
C VAL A 231 7.67 16.43 9.56
N ALA A 232 7.89 17.47 10.36
CA ALA A 232 7.91 17.36 11.82
C ALA A 232 6.54 17.02 12.40
N ASP A 233 5.47 17.60 11.86
CA ASP A 233 4.09 17.29 12.29
C ASP A 233 3.76 15.81 12.05
N TYR A 234 4.11 15.28 10.87
CA TYR A 234 4.00 13.85 10.60
C TYR A 234 4.85 13.00 11.56
N PHE A 235 6.10 13.38 11.77
CA PHE A 235 7.03 12.63 12.61
C PHE A 235 6.55 12.56 14.08
N LEU A 236 5.86 13.59 14.57
CA LEU A 236 5.30 13.62 15.92
C LEU A 236 3.95 12.92 16.05
N ALA A 237 3.19 12.82 14.95
CA ALA A 237 1.86 12.21 14.90
C ALA A 237 1.69 11.34 13.63
N PRO A 238 2.38 10.17 13.55
CA PRO A 238 2.43 9.35 12.34
C PRO A 238 1.12 8.65 11.97
N GLY A 239 0.16 8.58 12.92
CA GLY A 239 -1.11 7.88 12.75
C GLY A 239 -2.16 8.64 11.92
N GLU A 240 -1.91 9.90 11.57
CA GLU A 240 -2.86 10.72 10.83
C GLU A 240 -2.47 10.82 9.34
N GLN A 241 -3.32 10.26 8.47
CA GLN A 241 -3.11 10.28 7.02
C GLN A 241 -2.93 11.70 6.46
N LYS A 242 -3.61 12.69 7.07
CA LYS A 242 -3.49 14.11 6.71
C LYS A 242 -2.03 14.61 6.80
N HIS A 243 -1.29 14.22 7.84
CA HIS A 243 0.06 14.72 8.04
C HIS A 243 1.06 14.15 7.03
N ILE A 244 0.99 12.85 6.70
CA ILE A 244 1.88 12.28 5.68
C ILE A 244 1.58 12.87 4.30
N ASP A 245 0.31 13.08 3.97
CA ASP A 245 -0.07 13.65 2.67
C ASP A 245 0.43 15.09 2.53
N THR A 246 0.33 15.87 3.61
CA THR A 246 0.86 17.23 3.67
C THR A 246 2.39 17.24 3.55
N ALA A 247 3.08 16.34 4.25
CA ALA A 247 4.54 16.20 4.16
C ALA A 247 5.02 15.80 2.76
N ILE A 248 4.37 14.82 2.12
CA ILE A 248 4.66 14.41 0.73
C ILE A 248 4.42 15.57 -0.23
N GLN A 249 3.31 16.29 -0.07
CA GLN A 249 2.98 17.42 -0.93
C GLN A 249 3.99 18.55 -0.78
N ALA A 250 4.36 18.91 0.45
CA ALA A 250 5.35 19.95 0.72
C ALA A 250 6.74 19.56 0.19
N ALA A 251 7.21 18.34 0.47
CA ALA A 251 8.49 17.83 -0.01
C ALA A 251 8.56 17.84 -1.55
N LYS A 252 7.47 17.47 -2.22
CA LYS A 252 7.39 17.48 -3.68
C LYS A 252 7.30 18.89 -4.26
N ALA A 253 6.41 19.73 -3.71
CA ALA A 253 6.13 21.06 -4.24
C ALA A 253 7.29 22.02 -4.04
N TYR A 254 7.93 21.99 -2.87
CA TYR A 254 8.96 22.97 -2.50
C TYR A 254 10.37 22.48 -2.84
N LEU A 255 10.61 21.17 -2.75
CA LEU A 255 11.96 20.60 -2.87
C LEU A 255 12.11 19.63 -4.05
N GLY A 256 11.03 19.30 -4.76
CA GLY A 256 11.06 18.31 -5.85
C GLY A 256 11.32 16.88 -5.37
N LEU A 257 11.17 16.60 -4.07
CA LEU A 257 11.40 15.28 -3.50
C LEU A 257 10.15 14.41 -3.64
N ASP A 258 10.31 13.21 -4.18
CA ASP A 258 9.23 12.22 -4.22
C ASP A 258 9.06 11.51 -2.86
N GLY A 259 8.02 10.67 -2.75
CA GLY A 259 7.74 9.94 -1.52
C GLY A 259 8.90 9.04 -1.07
N HIS A 260 9.67 8.48 -2.00
CA HIS A 260 10.81 7.64 -1.66
C HIS A 260 11.97 8.47 -1.08
N ALA A 261 12.27 9.63 -1.67
CA ALA A 261 13.25 10.56 -1.13
C ALA A 261 12.83 11.08 0.25
N LEU A 262 11.53 11.32 0.49
CA LEU A 262 11.01 11.66 1.81
C LEU A 262 11.18 10.52 2.82
N MET A 263 11.01 9.26 2.40
CA MET A 263 11.30 8.12 3.28
C MET A 263 12.74 8.11 3.77
N THR A 264 13.71 8.36 2.88
CA THR A 264 15.12 8.47 3.28
C THR A 264 15.34 9.60 4.28
N VAL A 265 14.62 10.71 4.13
CA VAL A 265 14.68 11.84 5.09
C VAL A 265 14.16 11.40 6.46
N LEU A 266 13.04 10.67 6.52
CA LEU A 266 12.48 10.16 7.77
C LEU A 266 13.40 9.13 8.45
N GLU A 267 14.05 8.27 7.66
CA GLU A 267 15.06 7.31 8.14
C GLU A 267 16.28 8.03 8.72
N ASP A 268 16.82 9.04 8.01
CA ASP A 268 17.91 9.88 8.50
C ASP A 268 17.52 10.60 9.81
N MET A 269 16.28 11.12 9.90
CA MET A 269 15.77 11.73 11.13
C MET A 269 15.75 10.73 12.27
N LYS A 270 15.29 9.50 12.04
CA LYS A 270 15.27 8.43 13.04
C LYS A 270 16.67 8.12 13.56
N ASP A 271 17.64 7.99 12.67
CA ASP A 271 19.03 7.66 13.03
C ASP A 271 19.72 8.80 13.80
N GLU A 272 19.40 10.04 13.46
CA GLU A 272 19.99 11.23 14.07
C GLU A 272 19.27 11.67 15.36
N LEU A 273 18.01 11.26 15.59
CA LEU A 273 17.15 11.72 16.69
C LEU A 273 17.79 11.51 18.08
N HIS A 274 18.25 10.29 18.38
CA HIS A 274 18.80 9.98 19.71
C HIS A 274 20.00 10.86 20.07
N HIS A 275 20.82 11.22 19.09
CA HIS A 275 21.97 12.11 19.30
C HIS A 275 21.51 13.52 19.64
N VAL A 276 20.47 14.01 18.98
CA VAL A 276 19.87 15.32 19.26
C VAL A 276 19.22 15.32 20.64
N GLU A 277 18.44 14.29 20.99
CA GLU A 277 17.86 14.11 22.33
C GLU A 277 18.92 14.15 23.44
N GLU A 278 20.07 13.49 23.21
CA GLU A 278 21.19 13.46 24.17
C GLU A 278 21.94 14.80 24.26
N LEU A 279 22.08 15.53 23.16
CA LEU A 279 22.76 16.84 23.12
C LEU A 279 21.95 17.94 23.81
N PHE A 280 20.62 17.87 23.68
CA PHE A 280 19.70 18.87 24.21
C PHE A 280 19.00 18.46 25.51
N GLU A 281 19.25 17.25 26.00
CA GLU A 281 18.70 16.70 27.24
C GLU A 281 17.15 16.72 27.27
N ILE A 282 16.54 16.39 26.14
CA ILE A 282 15.08 16.37 25.95
C ILE A 282 14.67 15.05 25.29
N SER A 283 13.59 14.45 25.80
CA SER A 283 12.94 13.32 25.16
C SER A 283 11.82 13.82 24.24
N ILE A 284 11.86 13.40 22.98
CA ILE A 284 10.93 13.83 21.93
C ILE A 284 9.94 12.72 21.64
N ILE A 285 10.41 11.50 21.41
CA ILE A 285 9.58 10.33 21.07
C ILE A 285 10.14 9.11 21.79
N SER A 286 9.25 8.21 22.24
CA SER A 286 9.71 6.94 22.82
C SER A 286 10.32 6.03 21.74
N PRO A 287 11.35 5.21 22.07
CA PRO A 287 11.96 4.29 21.09
C PRO A 287 10.97 3.33 20.42
N ALA A 288 9.90 2.93 21.13
CA ALA A 288 8.86 2.08 20.58
C ALA A 288 8.02 2.77 19.50
N GLN A 289 7.67 4.05 19.71
CA GLN A 289 6.95 4.87 18.72
C GLN A 289 7.82 5.18 17.49
N LEU A 290 9.14 5.31 17.67
CA LEU A 290 10.07 5.67 16.59
C LEU A 290 10.10 4.64 15.44
N ASN A 291 10.02 3.35 15.75
CA ASN A 291 9.94 2.31 14.73
C ASN A 291 8.58 2.31 14.01
N GLY A 292 7.50 2.60 14.73
CA GLY A 292 6.15 2.67 14.15
C GLY A 292 5.99 3.79 13.13
N ILE A 293 6.68 4.94 13.31
CA ILE A 293 6.62 6.07 12.37
C ILE A 293 7.06 5.66 10.96
N ILE A 294 8.20 4.96 10.84
CA ILE A 294 8.76 4.62 9.53
C ILE A 294 7.92 3.54 8.83
N GLU A 295 7.47 2.53 9.56
CA GLU A 295 6.63 1.48 8.98
C GLU A 295 5.26 2.03 8.54
N ALA A 296 4.63 2.88 9.35
CA ALA A 296 3.39 3.57 8.97
C ALA A 296 3.57 4.41 7.69
N ALA A 297 4.69 5.13 7.57
CA ALA A 297 5.00 5.90 6.35
C ALA A 297 5.13 5.00 5.11
N ARG A 298 5.80 3.85 5.25
CA ARG A 298 5.99 2.87 4.16
C ARG A 298 4.66 2.25 3.73
N GLU A 299 3.82 1.86 4.68
CA GLU A 299 2.50 1.29 4.40
C GLU A 299 1.62 2.29 3.65
N LEU A 300 1.54 3.54 4.14
CA LEU A 300 0.73 4.59 3.52
C LEU A 300 1.21 4.93 2.10
N LEU A 301 2.53 5.02 1.87
CA LEU A 301 3.10 5.23 0.53
C LEU A 301 2.84 4.03 -0.40
N THR A 302 2.90 2.82 0.12
CA THR A 302 2.61 1.60 -0.64
C THR A 302 1.15 1.56 -1.05
N MET A 303 0.22 1.79 -0.12
CA MET A 303 -1.21 1.89 -0.42
C MET A 303 -1.49 2.97 -1.46
N ARG A 304 -0.88 4.15 -1.34
CA ARG A 304 -1.04 5.24 -2.31
C ARG A 304 -0.52 4.86 -3.69
N THR A 305 0.60 4.15 -3.76
CA THR A 305 1.15 3.63 -5.02
C THR A 305 0.19 2.63 -5.65
N LEU A 306 -0.37 1.71 -4.85
CA LEU A 306 -1.36 0.73 -5.30
C LEU A 306 -2.65 1.37 -5.81
N ILE A 307 -3.19 2.36 -5.09
CA ILE A 307 -4.37 3.13 -5.53
C ILE A 307 -4.08 3.79 -6.88
N LYS A 308 -2.91 4.41 -7.03
CA LYS A 308 -2.52 5.09 -8.27
C LYS A 308 -2.30 4.11 -9.42
N VAL A 309 -1.74 2.94 -9.15
CA VAL A 309 -1.61 1.86 -10.14
C VAL A 309 -3.00 1.39 -10.55
N ARG A 310 -3.93 1.17 -9.61
CA ARG A 310 -5.31 0.78 -9.90
C ARG A 310 -6.06 1.83 -10.73
N GLU A 311 -5.91 3.12 -10.40
CA GLU A 311 -6.46 4.21 -11.20
C GLU A 311 -5.87 4.25 -12.63
N LEU A 312 -4.58 3.93 -12.78
CA LEU A 312 -3.94 3.84 -14.09
C LEU A 312 -4.41 2.60 -14.87
N GLU A 313 -4.57 1.46 -14.19
CA GLU A 313 -5.11 0.23 -14.77
C GLU A 313 -6.56 0.41 -15.23
N ASP A 314 -7.40 1.04 -14.41
CA ASP A 314 -8.80 1.36 -14.74
C ASP A 314 -8.87 2.26 -15.99
N ARG A 315 -7.95 3.22 -16.14
CA ARG A 315 -7.86 4.08 -17.33
C ARG A 315 -7.37 3.33 -18.58
N VAL A 316 -6.59 2.27 -18.40
CA VAL A 316 -6.09 1.43 -19.51
C VAL A 316 -7.12 0.38 -19.95
N GLN A 317 -8.08 0.03 -19.11
CA GLN A 317 -9.07 -1.03 -19.39
C GLN A 317 -10.42 -0.52 -19.94
N HIS A 318 -10.66 0.79 -19.93
CA HIS A 318 -11.91 1.40 -20.42
C HIS A 318 -11.70 2.22 -21.71
N ASP A 319 -12.77 2.37 -22.48
CA ASP A 319 -12.84 3.27 -23.64
C ASP A 319 -13.02 4.71 -23.17
N GLY A 320 -12.09 5.58 -23.56
CA GLY A 320 -12.02 6.97 -23.07
C GLY A 320 -13.21 7.86 -23.47
N LEU A 321 -14.04 7.45 -24.43
CA LEU A 321 -15.25 8.17 -24.83
C LEU A 321 -16.48 7.66 -24.08
N THR A 322 -16.73 6.36 -24.12
CA THR A 322 -18.00 5.78 -23.69
C THR A 322 -18.01 5.28 -22.25
N GLY A 323 -16.85 5.06 -21.65
CA GLY A 323 -16.71 4.47 -20.32
C GLY A 323 -17.03 2.97 -20.25
N ALA A 324 -17.36 2.32 -21.36
CA ALA A 324 -17.42 0.86 -21.45
C ALA A 324 -16.00 0.27 -21.41
N HIS A 325 -15.85 -1.03 -21.12
CA HIS A 325 -14.54 -1.68 -21.24
C HIS A 325 -14.02 -1.63 -22.68
N ASN A 326 -12.71 -1.58 -22.89
CA ASN A 326 -12.15 -1.52 -24.24
C ASN A 326 -11.94 -2.90 -24.87
N ARG A 327 -11.52 -2.91 -26.13
CA ARG A 327 -11.26 -4.13 -26.90
C ARG A 327 -10.17 -5.03 -26.30
N ALA A 328 -9.15 -4.46 -25.67
CA ALA A 328 -8.09 -5.26 -25.03
C ALA A 328 -8.68 -6.06 -23.86
N TYR A 329 -9.41 -5.37 -22.99
CA TYR A 329 -10.12 -6.00 -21.87
C TYR A 329 -11.10 -7.09 -22.32
N PHE A 330 -11.83 -6.85 -23.43
CA PHE A 330 -12.70 -7.87 -24.03
C PHE A 330 -11.96 -9.16 -24.39
N ASN A 331 -10.82 -9.05 -25.09
CA ASN A 331 -10.09 -10.23 -25.58
C ASN A 331 -9.61 -11.12 -24.43
N ASP A 332 -9.06 -10.49 -23.38
CA ASP A 332 -8.54 -11.20 -22.22
C ASP A 332 -9.67 -11.85 -21.41
N THR A 333 -10.73 -11.08 -21.15
CA THR A 333 -11.87 -11.50 -20.33
C THR A 333 -12.70 -12.58 -21.01
N PHE A 334 -12.95 -12.48 -22.32
CA PHE A 334 -13.73 -13.49 -23.04
C PHE A 334 -13.03 -14.85 -23.03
N GLN A 335 -11.70 -14.88 -23.17
CA GLN A 335 -10.95 -16.13 -23.05
C GLN A 335 -11.09 -16.73 -21.65
N HIS A 336 -10.98 -15.91 -20.60
CA HIS A 336 -11.12 -16.34 -19.22
C HIS A 336 -12.51 -16.92 -18.93
N GLU A 337 -13.57 -16.17 -19.27
CA GLU A 337 -14.96 -16.60 -19.04
C GLU A 337 -15.32 -17.87 -19.81
N PHE A 338 -14.78 -18.05 -21.02
CA PHE A 338 -15.00 -19.27 -21.78
C PHE A 338 -14.36 -20.49 -21.11
N LEU A 339 -13.14 -20.35 -20.57
CA LEU A 339 -12.49 -21.43 -19.83
C LEU A 339 -13.23 -21.74 -18.54
N HIS A 340 -13.65 -20.72 -17.80
CA HIS A 340 -14.42 -20.86 -16.57
C HIS A 340 -15.79 -21.52 -16.81
N SER A 341 -16.49 -21.14 -17.89
CA SER A 341 -17.73 -21.76 -18.34
C SER A 341 -17.57 -23.27 -18.58
N ASN A 342 -16.51 -23.67 -19.27
CA ASN A 342 -16.22 -25.07 -19.56
C ASN A 342 -15.77 -25.87 -18.31
N GLN A 343 -15.04 -25.24 -17.38
CA GLN A 343 -14.59 -25.90 -16.15
C GLN A 343 -15.74 -26.18 -15.18
N ASN A 344 -16.71 -25.27 -15.12
CA ASN A 344 -17.80 -25.29 -14.14
C ASN A 344 -19.15 -25.76 -14.70
N ASP A 345 -19.17 -26.33 -15.91
CA ASP A 345 -20.39 -26.73 -16.63
C ASP A 345 -21.48 -25.64 -16.64
N SER A 346 -21.08 -24.37 -16.73
CA SER A 346 -22.00 -23.22 -16.69
C SER A 346 -22.18 -22.61 -18.08
N PRO A 347 -23.38 -22.16 -18.46
CA PRO A 347 -23.62 -21.59 -19.78
C PRO A 347 -22.97 -20.21 -19.92
N LEU A 348 -22.47 -19.89 -21.10
CA LEU A 348 -21.90 -18.58 -21.44
C LEU A 348 -22.53 -18.05 -22.72
N ALA A 349 -23.10 -16.85 -22.66
CA ALA A 349 -23.60 -16.16 -23.84
C ALA A 349 -22.69 -14.98 -24.21
N LEU A 350 -22.50 -14.80 -25.52
CA LEU A 350 -21.76 -13.68 -26.09
C LEU A 350 -22.63 -13.00 -27.14
N ALA A 351 -22.77 -11.68 -27.05
CA ALA A 351 -23.48 -10.88 -28.03
C ALA A 351 -22.56 -9.83 -28.67
N MET A 352 -22.80 -9.57 -29.95
CA MET A 352 -22.21 -8.44 -30.69
C MET A 352 -23.33 -7.52 -31.10
N ILE A 353 -23.17 -6.23 -30.80
CA ILE A 353 -24.14 -5.17 -31.02
C ILE A 353 -23.49 -4.17 -31.97
N ASP A 354 -24.14 -3.89 -33.08
CA ASP A 354 -23.74 -2.89 -34.06
C ASP A 354 -24.84 -1.83 -34.19
N ILE A 355 -24.49 -0.54 -34.12
CA ILE A 355 -25.46 0.55 -34.25
C ILE A 355 -25.78 0.75 -35.74
N ASP A 356 -27.05 0.55 -36.11
CA ASP A 356 -27.47 0.59 -37.50
C ASP A 356 -27.30 2.00 -38.08
N LYS A 357 -26.61 2.09 -39.23
CA LYS A 357 -26.42 3.34 -39.99
C LYS A 357 -25.73 4.45 -39.19
N PHE A 358 -24.90 4.13 -38.20
CA PHE A 358 -24.20 5.14 -37.38
C PHE A 358 -23.33 6.09 -38.21
N LYS A 359 -22.70 5.60 -39.29
CA LYS A 359 -22.00 6.45 -40.25
C LYS A 359 -22.88 7.59 -40.82
N LEU A 360 -24.16 7.34 -41.09
CA LEU A 360 -25.08 8.38 -41.58
C LEU A 360 -25.32 9.47 -40.51
N VAL A 361 -25.36 9.09 -39.23
CA VAL A 361 -25.48 10.03 -38.11
C VAL A 361 -24.25 10.94 -38.06
N ASN A 362 -23.06 10.37 -38.16
CA ASN A 362 -21.81 11.16 -38.22
C ASN A 362 -21.74 12.07 -39.45
N ASP A 363 -22.07 11.54 -40.64
CA ASP A 363 -21.99 12.28 -41.90
C ASP A 363 -23.03 13.43 -41.94
N THR A 364 -24.17 13.29 -41.25
CA THR A 364 -25.26 14.28 -41.26
C THR A 364 -25.15 15.30 -40.13
N HIS A 365 -24.74 14.86 -38.93
CA HIS A 365 -24.79 15.68 -37.71
C HIS A 365 -23.43 15.90 -37.03
N GLY A 366 -22.35 15.41 -37.64
CA GLY A 366 -20.99 15.55 -37.16
C GLY A 366 -20.59 14.54 -36.09
N HIS A 367 -19.29 14.35 -35.93
CA HIS A 367 -18.72 13.34 -35.01
C HIS A 367 -19.04 13.60 -33.53
N ILE A 368 -19.13 14.86 -33.09
CA ILE A 368 -19.49 15.20 -31.70
C ILE A 368 -20.90 14.68 -31.35
N THR A 369 -21.83 14.79 -32.29
CA THR A 369 -23.18 14.24 -32.13
C THR A 369 -23.15 12.72 -32.07
N GLY A 370 -22.37 12.08 -32.94
CA GLY A 370 -22.17 10.63 -32.90
C GLY A 370 -21.56 10.14 -31.59
N ASP A 371 -20.60 10.88 -31.04
CA ASP A 371 -19.98 10.59 -29.75
C ASP A 371 -21.02 10.62 -28.61
N GLY A 372 -21.90 11.62 -28.60
CA GLY A 372 -23.01 11.70 -27.66
C GLY A 372 -24.01 10.54 -27.79
N VAL A 373 -24.30 10.12 -29.02
CA VAL A 373 -25.14 8.95 -29.31
C VAL A 373 -24.50 7.66 -28.78
N LEU A 374 -23.19 7.47 -28.95
CA LEU A 374 -22.47 6.30 -28.42
C LEU A 374 -22.56 6.23 -26.88
N VAL A 375 -22.37 7.37 -26.20
CA VAL A 375 -22.51 7.46 -24.73
C VAL A 375 -23.94 7.13 -24.29
N ALA A 376 -24.95 7.61 -25.01
CA ALA A 376 -26.35 7.30 -24.72
C ALA A 376 -26.67 5.81 -24.88
N VAL A 377 -26.14 5.17 -25.92
CA VAL A 377 -26.28 3.72 -26.14
C VAL A 377 -25.64 2.93 -25.02
N VAL A 378 -24.41 3.25 -24.61
CA VAL A 378 -23.74 2.55 -23.51
C VAL A 378 -24.51 2.67 -22.20
N LYS A 379 -25.01 3.87 -21.85
CA LYS A 379 -25.86 4.06 -20.67
C LYS A 379 -27.15 3.24 -20.74
N SER A 380 -27.78 3.19 -21.92
CA SER A 380 -28.98 2.38 -22.15
C SER A 380 -28.70 0.89 -21.94
N ILE A 381 -27.61 0.35 -22.50
CA ILE A 381 -27.23 -1.06 -22.31
C ILE A 381 -26.86 -1.35 -20.86
N ALA A 382 -26.01 -0.51 -20.24
CA ALA A 382 -25.54 -0.69 -18.86
C ALA A 382 -26.69 -0.78 -17.85
N SER A 383 -27.80 -0.07 -18.09
CA SER A 383 -28.99 -0.12 -17.23
C SER A 383 -29.76 -1.46 -17.28
N GLN A 384 -29.48 -2.32 -18.26
CA GLN A 384 -30.24 -3.54 -18.55
C GLN A 384 -29.49 -4.83 -18.19
N ILE A 385 -28.22 -4.71 -17.81
CA ILE A 385 -27.30 -5.81 -17.54
C ILE A 385 -26.94 -5.87 -16.05
N ARG A 386 -26.48 -7.02 -15.59
CA ARG A 386 -26.06 -7.25 -14.20
C ARG A 386 -24.62 -6.75 -13.99
N GLN A 387 -24.23 -6.60 -12.73
CA GLN A 387 -22.85 -6.26 -12.38
C GLN A 387 -21.82 -7.30 -12.87
N THR A 388 -22.23 -8.55 -13.03
CA THR A 388 -21.39 -9.65 -13.55
C THR A 388 -21.33 -9.70 -15.08
N ASP A 389 -22.18 -8.94 -15.77
CA ASP A 389 -22.22 -8.89 -17.22
C ASP A 389 -21.24 -7.81 -17.72
N ILE A 390 -20.56 -8.08 -18.83
CA ILE A 390 -19.40 -7.29 -19.24
C ILE A 390 -19.68 -6.65 -20.59
N LEU A 391 -19.84 -5.32 -20.59
CA LEU A 391 -20.03 -4.51 -21.78
C LEU A 391 -18.70 -3.90 -22.23
N CYS A 392 -18.29 -4.21 -23.45
CA CYS A 392 -17.09 -3.67 -24.06
C CYS A 392 -17.41 -2.92 -25.35
N ARG A 393 -16.72 -1.81 -25.62
CA ARG A 393 -16.64 -1.22 -26.95
C ARG A 393 -15.57 -1.95 -27.76
N TYR A 394 -15.99 -2.68 -28.77
CA TYR A 394 -15.12 -3.52 -29.59
C TYR A 394 -14.57 -2.77 -30.80
N GLY A 395 -15.38 -1.88 -31.40
CA GLY A 395 -15.04 -1.11 -32.59
C GLY A 395 -15.57 0.33 -32.52
N GLY A 396 -15.66 0.99 -33.68
CA GLY A 396 -16.14 2.37 -33.77
C GLY A 396 -17.58 2.52 -33.28
N GLU A 397 -18.48 1.69 -33.81
CA GLU A 397 -19.91 1.62 -33.48
C GLU A 397 -20.35 0.24 -32.95
N GLU A 398 -19.36 -0.64 -32.72
CA GLU A 398 -19.55 -2.03 -32.33
C GLU A 398 -19.29 -2.24 -30.83
N PHE A 399 -20.20 -2.95 -30.15
CA PHE A 399 -20.12 -3.30 -28.74
C PHE A 399 -20.25 -4.82 -28.55
N ALA A 400 -19.41 -5.40 -27.69
CA ALA A 400 -19.50 -6.78 -27.29
C ALA A 400 -20.09 -6.88 -25.87
N LEU A 401 -20.97 -7.86 -25.64
CA LEU A 401 -21.56 -8.13 -24.34
C LEU A 401 -21.32 -9.59 -23.96
N ILE A 402 -20.60 -9.80 -22.86
CA ILE A 402 -20.34 -11.13 -22.28
C ILE A 402 -21.34 -11.35 -21.14
N LEU A 403 -22.06 -12.46 -21.17
CA LEU A 403 -23.11 -12.82 -20.21
C LEU A 403 -22.77 -14.18 -19.55
N PRO A 404 -21.94 -14.19 -18.49
CA PRO A 404 -21.63 -15.41 -17.74
C PRO A 404 -22.87 -16.04 -17.11
N GLY A 405 -22.91 -17.37 -17.02
CA GLY A 405 -24.01 -18.12 -16.41
C GLY A 405 -25.36 -17.98 -17.12
N THR A 406 -25.40 -17.45 -18.35
CA THR A 406 -26.64 -17.11 -19.03
C THR A 406 -26.93 -18.05 -20.21
N HIS A 407 -28.05 -18.77 -20.12
CA HIS A 407 -28.51 -19.68 -21.17
C HIS A 407 -29.27 -18.93 -22.28
N ARG A 408 -29.46 -19.59 -23.43
CA ARG A 408 -29.98 -18.98 -24.67
C ARG A 408 -31.30 -18.21 -24.52
N ILE A 409 -32.27 -18.74 -23.79
CA ILE A 409 -33.59 -18.10 -23.63
C ILE A 409 -33.45 -16.81 -22.82
N ALA A 410 -32.74 -16.84 -21.69
CA ALA A 410 -32.46 -15.66 -20.89
C ALA A 410 -31.64 -14.61 -21.64
N ALA A 411 -30.58 -15.03 -22.35
CA ALA A 411 -29.77 -14.13 -23.18
C ALA A 411 -30.63 -13.42 -24.23
N HIS A 412 -31.48 -14.15 -24.95
CA HIS A 412 -32.36 -13.57 -25.96
C HIS A 412 -33.33 -12.54 -25.36
N ALA A 413 -33.92 -12.82 -24.19
CA ALA A 413 -34.81 -11.87 -23.52
C ALA A 413 -34.10 -10.57 -23.09
N ILE A 414 -32.84 -10.67 -22.62
CA ILE A 414 -32.03 -9.50 -22.27
C ILE A 414 -31.72 -8.67 -23.52
N LEU A 415 -31.33 -9.31 -24.62
CA LEU A 415 -30.97 -8.64 -25.86
C LEU A 415 -32.17 -7.96 -26.55
N GLU A 416 -33.36 -8.58 -26.53
CA GLU A 416 -34.58 -7.94 -27.03
C GLU A 416 -34.94 -6.69 -26.24
N ARG A 417 -34.74 -6.72 -24.91
CA ARG A 417 -34.95 -5.53 -24.05
C ARG A 417 -33.93 -4.44 -24.34
N ILE A 418 -32.66 -4.80 -24.50
CA ILE A 418 -31.59 -3.86 -24.92
C ILE A 418 -31.95 -3.23 -26.27
N LYS A 419 -32.34 -4.03 -27.26
CA LYS A 419 -32.73 -3.54 -28.59
C LYS A 419 -33.91 -2.57 -28.54
N ALA A 420 -34.94 -2.88 -27.74
CA ALA A 420 -36.09 -2.00 -27.56
C ALA A 420 -35.71 -0.68 -26.88
N ASN A 421 -34.84 -0.72 -25.87
CA ASN A 421 -34.38 0.50 -25.18
C ASN A 421 -33.47 1.36 -26.06
N ILE A 422 -32.62 0.77 -26.90
CA ILE A 422 -31.85 1.52 -27.90
C ILE A 422 -32.78 2.21 -28.89
N ALA A 423 -33.80 1.51 -29.38
CA ALA A 423 -34.81 2.08 -30.30
C ALA A 423 -35.65 3.20 -29.67
N ALA A 424 -35.79 3.20 -28.34
CA ALA A 424 -36.49 4.23 -27.58
C ALA A 424 -35.63 5.48 -27.30
N ILE A 425 -34.33 5.47 -27.62
CA ILE A 425 -33.47 6.65 -27.49
C ILE A 425 -33.96 7.72 -28.47
N ALA A 426 -34.47 8.82 -27.91
CA ALA A 426 -34.77 10.05 -28.63
C ALA A 426 -33.64 11.05 -28.32
N TYR A 427 -32.57 11.04 -29.10
CA TYR A 427 -31.44 11.93 -28.87
C TYR A 427 -31.73 13.30 -29.49
N GLU A 428 -32.05 14.28 -28.65
CA GLU A 428 -32.40 15.64 -29.08
C GLU A 428 -31.13 16.48 -29.32
N LEU A 429 -31.07 17.14 -30.48
CA LEU A 429 -30.02 18.08 -30.83
C LEU A 429 -30.38 19.50 -30.38
N ASP A 430 -29.38 20.36 -30.22
CA ASP A 430 -29.56 21.80 -29.95
C ASP A 430 -30.43 22.51 -31.02
N SER A 431 -30.56 21.92 -32.20
CA SER A 431 -31.43 22.38 -33.28
C SER A 431 -32.90 21.95 -33.16
N GLY A 432 -33.27 21.21 -32.11
CA GLY A 432 -34.61 20.64 -31.87
C GLY A 432 -34.95 19.41 -32.73
N CYS A 433 -33.97 18.87 -33.47
CA CYS A 433 -34.12 17.63 -34.24
C CYS A 433 -33.87 16.41 -33.34
N ILE A 434 -34.71 15.38 -33.47
CA ILE A 434 -34.59 14.13 -32.71
C ILE A 434 -33.98 13.05 -33.60
N ILE A 435 -32.87 12.47 -33.15
CA ILE A 435 -32.23 11.32 -33.79
C ILE A 435 -32.78 10.04 -33.16
N HIS A 436 -33.29 9.15 -34.01
CA HIS A 436 -33.64 7.78 -33.65
C HIS A 436 -32.58 6.81 -34.18
N ILE A 437 -32.16 5.89 -33.33
CA ILE A 437 -31.16 4.86 -33.64
C ILE A 437 -31.72 3.47 -33.39
N THR A 438 -31.28 2.51 -34.18
CA THR A 438 -31.56 1.08 -33.95
C THR A 438 -30.23 0.32 -33.89
N ALA A 439 -30.28 -0.91 -33.40
CA ALA A 439 -29.10 -1.76 -33.35
C ALA A 439 -29.40 -3.18 -33.82
N SER A 440 -28.42 -3.76 -34.50
CA SER A 440 -28.37 -5.15 -34.91
C SER A 440 -27.57 -5.95 -33.88
N ILE A 441 -28.11 -7.10 -33.44
CA ILE A 441 -27.49 -7.91 -32.38
C ILE A 441 -27.33 -9.36 -32.81
N GLY A 442 -26.09 -9.85 -32.84
CA GLY A 442 -25.75 -11.26 -33.00
C GLY A 442 -25.57 -11.95 -31.63
N LEU A 443 -25.98 -13.22 -31.51
CA LEU A 443 -25.88 -14.00 -30.26
C LEU A 443 -25.27 -15.38 -30.52
N ALA A 444 -24.21 -15.72 -29.77
CA ALA A 444 -23.67 -17.06 -29.64
C ALA A 444 -23.77 -17.53 -28.19
N VAL A 445 -24.01 -18.83 -27.97
CA VAL A 445 -24.17 -19.41 -26.63
C VAL A 445 -23.40 -20.72 -26.57
N ASN A 446 -22.50 -20.83 -25.59
CA ASN A 446 -21.83 -22.07 -25.23
C ASN A 446 -22.60 -22.74 -24.09
N MET A 447 -22.87 -24.03 -24.23
CA MET A 447 -23.59 -24.82 -23.22
C MET A 447 -22.57 -25.54 -22.34
N GLY A 448 -22.74 -25.45 -21.01
CA GLY A 448 -21.80 -26.06 -20.05
C GLY A 448 -21.75 -27.60 -20.13
N GLN A 449 -22.90 -28.27 -20.14
CA GLN A 449 -22.98 -29.75 -20.12
C GLN A 449 -22.46 -30.45 -21.41
N THR A 450 -22.35 -29.71 -22.51
CA THR A 450 -21.78 -30.19 -23.78
C THR A 450 -21.26 -28.95 -24.51
N PRO A 451 -19.96 -28.61 -24.34
CA PRO A 451 -19.37 -27.43 -24.94
C PRO A 451 -19.67 -27.42 -26.44
N THR A 452 -20.41 -26.41 -26.86
CA THR A 452 -20.82 -26.26 -28.27
C THR A 452 -19.62 -25.84 -29.12
N PHE A 453 -18.60 -25.27 -28.47
CA PHE A 453 -17.38 -24.81 -29.09
C PHE A 453 -16.16 -25.40 -28.39
N SER A 454 -15.16 -25.80 -29.18
CA SER A 454 -13.86 -26.29 -28.70
C SER A 454 -12.97 -25.18 -28.15
N ALA A 455 -13.11 -23.96 -28.68
CA ALA A 455 -12.36 -22.78 -28.25
C ALA A 455 -13.21 -21.52 -28.34
N HIS A 456 -12.88 -20.52 -27.51
CA HIS A 456 -13.51 -19.19 -27.52
C HIS A 456 -13.46 -18.55 -28.93
N ARG A 457 -12.37 -18.79 -29.68
CA ARG A 457 -12.22 -18.29 -31.07
C ARG A 457 -13.26 -18.84 -32.03
N ASP A 458 -13.74 -20.07 -31.82
CA ASP A 458 -14.73 -20.69 -32.70
C ASP A 458 -16.12 -20.08 -32.47
N MET A 459 -16.45 -19.84 -31.20
CA MET A 459 -17.64 -19.10 -30.78
C MET A 459 -17.64 -17.67 -31.36
N TRP A 460 -16.49 -17.00 -31.30
CA TRP A 460 -16.29 -15.67 -31.88
C TRP A 460 -16.41 -15.63 -33.40
N ARG A 461 -15.78 -16.58 -34.10
CA ARG A 461 -15.85 -16.70 -35.56
C ARG A 461 -17.28 -16.88 -36.06
N LEU A 462 -18.08 -17.69 -35.36
CA LEU A 462 -19.49 -17.88 -35.71
C LEU A 462 -20.26 -16.56 -35.66
N LEU A 463 -19.99 -15.73 -34.64
CA LEU A 463 -20.64 -14.45 -34.41
C LEU A 463 -20.32 -13.44 -35.53
N ILE A 464 -19.05 -13.35 -35.95
CA ILE A 464 -18.61 -12.43 -37.04
C ILE A 464 -19.03 -12.92 -38.43
N ALA A 465 -19.03 -14.25 -38.66
CA ALA A 465 -19.41 -14.80 -39.97
C ALA A 465 -20.87 -14.47 -40.36
N HIS A 466 -21.72 -14.16 -39.38
CA HIS A 466 -23.12 -13.80 -39.59
C HIS A 466 -23.38 -12.29 -39.51
N SER A 467 -22.44 -11.47 -39.03
CA SER A 467 -22.57 -10.00 -39.03
C SER A 467 -22.20 -9.34 -40.37
N THR A 468 -21.61 -10.09 -41.31
CA THR A 468 -21.03 -9.56 -42.56
C THR A 468 -21.84 -9.84 -43.84
N GLN A 469 -23.09 -10.35 -43.78
CA GLN A 469 -23.91 -10.60 -44.99
C GLN A 469 -25.17 -9.72 -45.11
N PRO A 470 -25.19 -8.75 -46.04
CA PRO A 470 -26.40 -8.12 -46.54
C PRO A 470 -26.95 -8.89 -47.77
N SER A 471 -28.19 -9.36 -47.69
CA SER A 471 -29.11 -9.78 -48.79
C SER A 471 -28.54 -10.37 -50.10
N MET A 472 -28.85 -11.64 -50.44
CA MET A 472 -29.60 -12.01 -51.67
C MET A 472 -29.70 -13.53 -51.92
N ALA A 473 -30.73 -13.85 -52.70
CA ALA A 473 -31.13 -15.15 -53.21
C ALA A 473 -30.19 -15.78 -54.26
N ALA A 474 -30.35 -17.10 -54.42
CA ALA A 474 -30.04 -17.98 -55.55
C ALA A 474 -28.67 -18.72 -55.63
N ALA A 475 -28.80 -20.04 -55.85
CA ALA A 475 -27.89 -20.99 -56.49
C ALA A 475 -26.77 -21.69 -55.69
N THR A 476 -27.14 -22.81 -55.06
CA THR A 476 -26.56 -24.19 -55.18
C THR A 476 -25.07 -24.39 -55.56
N ARG A 477 -24.30 -25.07 -54.68
CA ARG A 477 -23.86 -26.49 -54.82
C ARG A 477 -22.95 -26.97 -53.66
N SER A 478 -23.41 -28.04 -52.98
CA SER A 478 -22.71 -29.17 -52.30
C SER A 478 -21.49 -28.90 -51.38
N TRP A 479 -21.37 -29.45 -50.16
CA TRP A 479 -21.66 -30.83 -49.76
C TRP A 479 -21.83 -30.98 -48.23
N SER A 480 -22.86 -31.76 -47.84
CA SER A 480 -23.09 -32.57 -46.64
C SER A 480 -22.93 -32.00 -45.22
N GLY A 481 -24.07 -31.84 -44.53
CA GLY A 481 -24.18 -31.79 -43.06
C GLY A 481 -25.30 -30.87 -42.59
N THR A 482 -26.56 -31.29 -42.69
CA THR A 482 -27.75 -30.46 -42.41
C THR A 482 -27.91 -30.08 -40.92
N PRO A 483 -28.15 -28.79 -40.62
CA PRO A 483 -29.07 -28.38 -39.56
C PRO A 483 -30.35 -27.80 -40.16
N ARG A 484 -31.47 -28.30 -39.64
CA ARG A 484 -32.86 -27.98 -40.02
C ARG A 484 -33.20 -26.54 -39.66
N TRP A 485 -33.62 -25.73 -40.65
CA TRP A 485 -34.32 -24.46 -40.44
C TRP A 485 -35.83 -24.64 -40.63
N LEU A 486 -36.64 -23.94 -39.85
CA LEU A 486 -38.11 -23.91 -39.99
C LEU A 486 -38.56 -22.45 -40.11
N HIS A 487 -39.08 -22.10 -41.29
CA HIS A 487 -39.88 -20.89 -41.51
C HIS A 487 -41.31 -21.08 -40.96
N THR A 488 -41.89 -19.96 -40.58
CA THR A 488 -43.22 -19.69 -40.02
C THR A 488 -44.42 -20.14 -40.88
N LEU A 489 -45.50 -20.64 -40.24
CA LEU A 489 -46.93 -20.28 -40.39
C LEU A 489 -47.88 -21.30 -39.69
N LYS A 490 -48.91 -20.81 -38.97
CA LYS A 490 -50.07 -21.52 -38.35
C LYS A 490 -51.10 -22.01 -39.43
N PRO A 491 -52.24 -22.72 -39.17
CA PRO A 491 -52.73 -23.60 -38.07
C PRO A 491 -53.41 -24.95 -38.55
N ARG A 492 -53.83 -25.79 -37.56
CA ARG A 492 -54.86 -26.89 -37.55
C ARG A 492 -54.45 -28.39 -37.71
N ARG A 493 -54.73 -29.11 -36.60
CA ARG A 493 -55.31 -30.47 -36.38
C ARG A 493 -54.64 -31.72 -36.97
N LEU A 494 -54.17 -32.59 -36.06
CA LEU A 494 -54.60 -33.99 -35.77
C LEU A 494 -53.71 -34.50 -34.61
N PHE A 495 -54.18 -34.54 -33.36
CA PHE A 495 -54.86 -35.65 -32.66
C PHE A 495 -53.96 -36.88 -32.38
N LEU A 496 -53.80 -37.15 -31.07
CA LEU A 496 -53.44 -38.41 -30.39
C LEU A 496 -52.20 -39.18 -30.88
N ASP A 497 -51.13 -39.11 -30.09
CA ASP A 497 -50.61 -40.30 -29.39
C ASP A 497 -49.56 -39.91 -28.35
N SER A 498 -49.58 -40.61 -27.22
CA SER A 498 -48.60 -40.55 -26.10
C SER A 498 -48.87 -39.57 -24.96
N LEU A 499 -50.15 -39.38 -24.64
CA LEU A 499 -50.65 -39.08 -23.29
C LEU A 499 -50.77 -40.39 -22.46
N LEU A 500 -49.76 -41.26 -22.54
CA LEU A 500 -49.73 -42.62 -21.96
C LEU A 500 -48.33 -43.00 -21.43
N ALA A 501 -47.66 -42.09 -20.72
CA ALA A 501 -46.46 -42.43 -19.96
C ALA A 501 -46.37 -41.68 -18.62
N PHE A 502 -47.52 -41.37 -18.00
CA PHE A 502 -47.59 -40.65 -16.71
C PHE A 502 -48.47 -41.35 -15.65
N ALA A 503 -48.73 -42.66 -15.75
CA ALA A 503 -49.37 -43.38 -14.64
C ALA A 503 -49.07 -44.88 -14.64
N ARG A 504 -48.78 -45.41 -13.44
CA ARG A 504 -48.58 -46.83 -13.03
C ARG A 504 -47.15 -47.33 -13.28
N HIS A 505 -46.33 -47.78 -12.33
CA HIS A 505 -46.47 -48.27 -10.95
C HIS A 505 -45.26 -47.72 -10.14
N ILE A 506 -45.30 -47.41 -8.83
CA ILE A 506 -45.75 -48.25 -7.71
C ILE A 506 -46.37 -47.35 -6.61
N ASP A 507 -47.55 -47.78 -6.14
CA ASP A 507 -48.21 -47.36 -4.90
C ASP A 507 -47.47 -47.89 -3.67
N TYR A 508 -47.33 -47.09 -2.61
CA TYR A 508 -48.18 -47.29 -1.42
C TYR A 508 -48.11 -46.10 -0.45
N SER A 509 -49.32 -45.65 -0.14
CA SER A 509 -49.77 -44.73 0.89
C SER A 509 -49.35 -45.10 2.30
N SER A 510 -48.96 -44.11 3.11
CA SER A 510 -49.70 -43.64 4.31
C SER A 510 -48.82 -42.80 5.26
N ALA A 511 -49.46 -41.80 5.88
CA ALA A 511 -48.92 -40.76 6.79
C ALA A 511 -48.03 -39.71 6.10
N GLY A 512 -48.39 -38.43 5.98
CA GLY A 512 -49.05 -37.58 6.97
C GLY A 512 -47.98 -36.72 7.65
N GLY A 513 -47.77 -35.49 7.14
CA GLY A 513 -46.95 -34.48 7.81
C GLY A 513 -45.57 -34.19 7.18
N SER A 514 -45.35 -32.91 6.88
CA SER A 514 -44.05 -32.22 6.82
C SER A 514 -42.96 -32.66 5.82
N GLY A 515 -43.25 -32.62 4.51
CA GLY A 515 -42.18 -32.52 3.49
C GLY A 515 -41.44 -31.16 3.52
N GLN A 516 -42.11 -30.10 3.97
CA GLN A 516 -41.50 -28.78 4.12
C GLN A 516 -40.54 -28.69 5.33
N SER A 517 -40.68 -29.54 6.35
CA SER A 517 -39.73 -29.54 7.48
C SER A 517 -38.48 -30.36 7.18
N ILE A 518 -38.55 -31.34 6.28
CA ILE A 518 -37.37 -32.13 5.86
C ILE A 518 -36.53 -31.33 4.85
N ILE A 519 -37.16 -30.57 3.95
CA ILE A 519 -36.45 -29.63 3.06
C ILE A 519 -35.90 -28.46 3.87
N ASN A 520 -36.64 -27.90 4.84
CA ASN A 520 -36.08 -26.88 5.73
C ASN A 520 -35.02 -27.44 6.70
N SER A 521 -35.06 -28.72 7.10
CA SER A 521 -33.99 -29.35 7.90
C SER A 521 -32.78 -29.80 7.09
N LEU A 522 -32.93 -29.96 5.77
CA LEU A 522 -31.83 -30.28 4.85
C LEU A 522 -31.20 -29.01 4.25
N SER A 523 -31.95 -27.91 4.14
CA SER A 523 -31.46 -26.59 3.76
C SER A 523 -30.89 -25.76 4.94
N SER A 524 -31.06 -26.23 6.19
CA SER A 524 -30.44 -25.63 7.38
C SER A 524 -29.13 -26.31 7.83
N ARG A 525 -28.60 -27.27 7.05
CA ARG A 525 -27.19 -27.71 7.16
C ARG A 525 -26.30 -26.87 6.25
N ILE A 526 -26.47 -25.56 6.32
CA ILE A 526 -25.43 -24.62 5.90
C ILE A 526 -24.19 -25.01 6.71
N ASN A 527 -23.03 -25.19 6.07
CA ASN A 527 -21.76 -25.48 6.75
C ASN A 527 -21.52 -24.43 7.85
N LEU A 528 -21.98 -24.69 9.08
CA LEU A 528 -21.71 -23.85 10.23
C LEU A 528 -20.21 -23.94 10.48
N MET A 529 -19.51 -22.83 10.28
CA MET A 529 -18.07 -22.70 10.48
C MET A 529 -17.80 -21.98 11.79
N ASN A 530 -16.63 -22.23 12.38
CA ASN A 530 -16.15 -21.39 13.46
C ASN A 530 -15.42 -20.19 12.85
N LEU A 531 -15.78 -18.98 13.27
CA LEU A 531 -15.03 -17.78 12.91
C LEU A 531 -13.96 -17.54 13.97
N ILE A 532 -12.70 -17.60 13.57
CA ILE A 532 -11.57 -17.24 14.41
C ILE A 532 -11.25 -15.78 14.18
N ILE A 533 -11.15 -15.01 15.26
CA ILE A 533 -10.73 -13.61 15.26
C ILE A 533 -9.44 -13.50 16.06
N GLN A 534 -8.41 -12.87 15.49
CA GLN A 534 -7.11 -12.71 16.13
C GLN A 534 -6.62 -11.26 16.00
N GLY A 535 -5.80 -10.81 16.94
CA GLY A 535 -5.27 -9.45 16.97
C GLY A 535 -4.35 -9.24 18.16
N LEU A 536 -3.41 -8.29 18.06
CA LEU A 536 -2.49 -7.96 19.14
C LEU A 536 -3.18 -7.28 20.33
N ASP A 537 -4.24 -6.52 20.05
CA ASP A 537 -5.15 -5.94 21.04
C ASP A 537 -6.59 -6.02 20.51
N ILE A 538 -7.43 -6.85 21.15
CA ILE A 538 -8.81 -7.09 20.70
C ILE A 538 -9.77 -6.41 21.67
N GLN A 539 -10.43 -5.34 21.22
CA GLN A 539 -11.42 -4.66 22.05
C GLN A 539 -12.72 -5.48 22.16
N ASN A 540 -13.36 -5.44 23.32
CA ASN A 540 -14.65 -6.10 23.54
C ASN A 540 -15.76 -5.57 22.61
N SER A 541 -15.66 -4.31 22.16
CA SER A 541 -16.55 -3.74 21.16
C SER A 541 -16.45 -4.47 19.82
N ASP A 542 -15.24 -4.81 19.38
CA ASP A 542 -14.99 -5.44 18.09
C ASP A 542 -15.53 -6.87 18.06
N LEU A 543 -15.26 -7.65 19.11
CA LEU A 543 -15.84 -8.99 19.24
C LEU A 543 -17.36 -8.98 19.21
N ARG A 544 -18.01 -7.98 19.81
CA ARG A 544 -19.47 -7.83 19.78
C ARG A 544 -19.97 -7.43 18.40
N ALA A 545 -19.28 -6.53 17.71
CA ALA A 545 -19.63 -6.10 16.37
C ALA A 545 -19.52 -7.26 15.37
N VAL A 546 -18.40 -7.98 15.39
CA VAL A 546 -18.16 -9.15 14.54
C VAL A 546 -19.13 -10.27 14.88
N ALA A 547 -19.38 -10.57 16.16
CA ALA A 547 -20.36 -11.57 16.55
C ALA A 547 -21.78 -11.22 16.07
N LYS A 548 -22.14 -9.93 16.08
CA LYS A 548 -23.42 -9.47 15.54
C LYS A 548 -23.49 -9.67 14.02
N LEU A 549 -22.44 -9.30 13.28
CA LEU A 549 -22.37 -9.50 11.82
C LEU A 549 -22.44 -10.99 11.46
N ALA A 550 -21.71 -11.83 12.21
CA ALA A 550 -21.66 -13.27 12.02
C ALA A 550 -22.87 -14.03 12.58
N GLN A 551 -23.82 -13.32 13.23
CA GLN A 551 -25.00 -13.89 13.90
C GLN A 551 -24.68 -14.96 14.95
N VAL A 552 -23.62 -14.74 15.71
CA VAL A 552 -23.10 -15.68 16.71
C VAL A 552 -23.61 -15.35 18.11
N SER A 553 -23.98 -16.38 18.86
CA SER A 553 -24.43 -16.27 20.25
C SER A 553 -23.39 -16.71 21.28
N GLN A 554 -22.34 -17.44 20.85
CA GLN A 554 -21.30 -17.97 21.73
C GLN A 554 -19.90 -17.62 21.23
N ILE A 555 -19.12 -17.00 22.12
CA ILE A 555 -17.71 -16.64 21.89
C ILE A 555 -16.87 -17.40 22.92
N GLU A 556 -15.87 -18.13 22.43
CA GLU A 556 -14.88 -18.84 23.23
C GLU A 556 -13.53 -18.16 23.12
N ARG A 557 -12.84 -18.01 24.24
CA ARG A 557 -11.49 -17.45 24.26
C ARG A 557 -10.49 -18.58 24.00
N ILE A 558 -9.66 -18.44 22.97
CA ILE A 558 -8.53 -19.35 22.73
C ILE A 558 -7.33 -18.84 23.53
N THR A 559 -6.94 -17.59 23.32
CA THR A 559 -5.85 -16.91 24.04
C THR A 559 -6.25 -15.47 24.40
N GLY A 560 -5.33 -14.62 24.88
CA GLY A 560 -5.61 -13.17 24.97
C GLY A 560 -5.75 -12.48 23.62
N GLU A 561 -5.21 -13.09 22.57
CA GLU A 561 -5.02 -12.51 21.24
C GLU A 561 -5.84 -13.26 20.17
N ALA A 562 -6.66 -14.24 20.58
CA ALA A 562 -7.48 -15.04 19.68
C ALA A 562 -8.78 -15.52 20.33
N PHE A 563 -9.89 -15.39 19.59
CA PHE A 563 -11.24 -15.79 19.99
C PHE A 563 -11.89 -16.63 18.89
N ARG A 564 -12.74 -17.56 19.31
CA ARG A 564 -13.53 -18.44 18.45
C ARG A 564 -15.00 -18.12 18.61
N LEU A 565 -15.63 -17.72 17.53
CA LEU A 565 -17.06 -17.47 17.43
C LEU A 565 -17.70 -18.73 16.81
N LEU A 566 -18.50 -19.44 17.60
CA LEU A 566 -19.06 -20.73 17.18
C LEU A 566 -20.23 -20.56 16.20
N GLU A 567 -20.34 -21.48 15.25
CA GLU A 567 -21.47 -21.56 14.32
C GLU A 567 -21.73 -20.23 13.56
N ALA A 568 -20.65 -19.55 13.19
CA ALA A 568 -20.66 -18.27 12.52
C ALA A 568 -21.17 -18.35 11.09
N GLN A 569 -21.99 -17.37 10.70
CA GLN A 569 -22.41 -17.16 9.32
C GLN A 569 -21.46 -16.18 8.62
N PRO A 570 -20.96 -16.50 7.41
CA PRO A 570 -20.21 -15.55 6.61
C PRO A 570 -21.03 -14.30 6.29
N HIS A 571 -20.40 -13.12 6.39
CA HIS A 571 -21.00 -11.84 6.06
C HIS A 571 -20.01 -10.99 5.25
N PRO A 572 -20.43 -10.29 4.17
CA PRO A 572 -19.54 -9.52 3.30
C PRO A 572 -18.81 -8.38 4.01
N ASP A 573 -19.37 -7.85 5.09
CA ASP A 573 -18.77 -6.73 5.86
C ASP A 573 -17.71 -7.19 6.88
N ILE A 574 -17.63 -8.49 7.22
CA ILE A 574 -16.65 -8.99 8.20
C ILE A 574 -15.20 -8.71 7.75
N PRO A 575 -14.81 -9.01 6.49
CA PRO A 575 -13.47 -8.70 6.00
C PRO A 575 -13.12 -7.21 6.13
N GLN A 576 -14.04 -6.32 5.73
CA GLN A 576 -13.81 -4.88 5.81
C GLN A 576 -13.67 -4.42 7.26
N TYR A 577 -14.59 -4.85 8.14
CA TYR A 577 -14.53 -4.51 9.56
C TYR A 577 -13.23 -4.97 10.21
N CYS A 578 -12.82 -6.23 9.97
CA CYS A 578 -11.61 -6.77 10.56
C CYS A 578 -10.38 -5.99 10.09
N ASN A 579 -10.32 -5.60 8.82
CA ASN A 579 -9.23 -4.78 8.30
C ASN A 579 -9.21 -3.36 8.91
N GLU A 580 -10.36 -2.73 9.16
CA GLU A 580 -10.44 -1.42 9.82
C GLU A 580 -10.08 -1.46 11.31
N ALA A 581 -10.24 -2.62 11.95
CA ALA A 581 -9.96 -2.84 13.38
C ALA A 581 -8.59 -3.50 13.64
N ASP A 582 -7.75 -3.67 12.62
CA ASP A 582 -6.47 -4.38 12.68
C ASP A 582 -6.57 -5.83 13.21
N LEU A 583 -7.62 -6.54 12.79
CA LEU A 583 -7.92 -7.93 13.17
C LEU A 583 -7.76 -8.90 12.00
N ASP A 584 -7.21 -10.06 12.29
CA ASP A 584 -7.20 -11.21 11.40
C ASP A 584 -8.47 -12.05 11.60
N TYR A 585 -9.01 -12.61 10.51
CA TYR A 585 -10.19 -13.46 10.56
C TYR A 585 -10.05 -14.72 9.71
N ALA A 586 -10.68 -15.81 10.15
CA ALA A 586 -10.71 -17.06 9.39
C ALA A 586 -11.97 -17.89 9.69
N PHE A 587 -12.64 -18.36 8.64
CA PHE A 587 -13.74 -19.32 8.78
C PHE A 587 -13.20 -20.75 8.70
N VAL A 588 -13.15 -21.43 9.84
CA VAL A 588 -12.57 -22.77 9.98
C VAL A 588 -13.66 -23.81 10.21
N GLN A 589 -13.53 -24.98 9.58
CA GLN A 589 -14.45 -26.08 9.82
C GLN A 589 -14.38 -26.57 11.28
N PRO A 590 -15.53 -26.78 11.95
CA PRO A 590 -15.52 -27.28 13.33
C PRO A 590 -14.81 -28.63 13.44
N GLY A 591 -13.97 -28.78 14.46
CA GLY A 591 -13.26 -30.02 14.75
C GLY A 591 -12.01 -30.28 13.91
N LYS A 592 -11.66 -29.41 12.96
CA LYS A 592 -10.36 -29.47 12.27
C LYS A 592 -9.24 -29.11 13.26
N LYS A 593 -8.25 -29.99 13.39
CA LYS A 593 -7.16 -29.85 14.36
C LYS A 593 -5.81 -29.80 13.69
N LEU A 594 -4.83 -29.27 14.41
CA LEU A 594 -3.46 -29.21 13.91
C LEU A 594 -2.90 -30.62 13.60
N THR A 595 -3.29 -31.62 14.38
CA THR A 595 -2.91 -33.04 14.18
C THR A 595 -3.46 -33.67 12.91
N ASP A 596 -4.35 -33.00 12.18
CA ASP A 596 -4.87 -33.49 10.89
C ASP A 596 -3.89 -33.22 9.73
N PHE A 597 -2.85 -32.42 9.98
CA PHE A 597 -1.82 -32.09 9.00
C PHE A 597 -0.55 -32.92 9.26
N GLY A 598 0.17 -33.23 8.18
CA GLY A 598 1.43 -33.98 8.24
C GLY A 598 2.64 -33.21 7.74
N LEU A 599 2.44 -32.10 7.02
CA LEU A 599 3.50 -31.27 6.44
C LEU A 599 3.11 -29.79 6.44
N VAL A 600 4.02 -28.93 6.86
CA VAL A 600 3.97 -27.48 6.65
C VAL A 600 5.15 -27.06 5.77
N ALA A 601 4.83 -26.39 4.66
CA ALA A 601 5.79 -25.82 3.73
C ALA A 601 5.70 -24.29 3.74
N MET A 602 6.84 -23.62 3.78
CA MET A 602 6.91 -22.16 3.95
C MET A 602 7.85 -21.55 2.92
N ASP A 603 7.51 -20.37 2.41
CA ASP A 603 8.54 -19.50 1.84
C ASP A 603 9.51 -19.04 2.94
N MET A 604 10.74 -18.72 2.54
CA MET A 604 11.76 -18.18 3.42
C MET A 604 11.69 -16.65 3.51
N ASP A 605 11.96 -15.97 2.39
CA ASP A 605 12.02 -14.51 2.34
C ASP A 605 10.62 -13.93 2.48
N SER A 606 10.48 -12.80 3.19
CA SER A 606 9.20 -12.13 3.49
C SER A 606 8.11 -13.00 4.17
N THR A 607 8.42 -14.25 4.55
CA THR A 607 7.52 -15.19 5.21
C THR A 607 8.14 -15.73 6.49
N LEU A 608 9.06 -16.70 6.42
CA LEU A 608 9.76 -17.23 7.61
C LEU A 608 10.78 -16.20 8.17
N LEU A 609 11.37 -15.42 7.28
CA LEU A 609 12.27 -14.31 7.54
C LEU A 609 11.57 -13.00 7.21
N ALA A 610 11.81 -11.96 8.00
CA ALA A 610 11.22 -10.63 7.76
C ALA A 610 12.00 -9.78 6.74
N ILE A 611 12.90 -10.40 5.96
CA ILE A 611 13.82 -9.73 5.04
C ILE A 611 13.83 -10.43 3.67
N GLU A 612 14.35 -9.72 2.68
CA GLU A 612 14.71 -10.26 1.36
C GLU A 612 16.21 -10.56 1.30
N SER A 613 16.59 -11.84 1.30
CA SER A 613 18.00 -12.25 1.43
C SER A 613 18.90 -11.70 0.32
N ILE A 614 18.43 -11.62 -0.93
CA ILE A 614 19.24 -11.10 -2.05
C ILE A 614 19.50 -9.60 -1.95
N ASP A 615 18.54 -8.83 -1.42
CA ASP A 615 18.66 -7.38 -1.28
C ASP A 615 19.66 -7.03 -0.17
N GLU A 616 19.71 -7.82 0.90
CA GLU A 616 20.69 -7.66 1.98
C GLU A 616 22.12 -7.96 1.50
N ILE A 617 22.30 -8.99 0.65
CA ILE A 617 23.59 -9.28 0.01
C ILE A 617 24.01 -8.12 -0.91
N ALA A 618 23.06 -7.61 -1.70
CA ALA A 618 23.30 -6.51 -2.63
C ALA A 618 23.65 -5.19 -1.92
N ALA A 619 23.04 -4.94 -0.75
CA ALA A 619 23.33 -3.78 0.09
C ALA A 619 24.80 -3.74 0.54
N MET A 620 25.35 -4.89 0.96
CA MET A 620 26.75 -4.97 1.39
C MET A 620 27.76 -4.65 0.27
N HIS A 621 27.35 -4.75 -0.99
CA HIS A 621 28.19 -4.47 -2.15
C HIS A 621 27.80 -3.19 -2.90
N ASN A 622 26.94 -2.34 -2.33
CA ASN A 622 26.44 -1.10 -2.94
C ASN A 622 25.81 -1.30 -4.34
N VAL A 623 25.29 -2.51 -4.62
CA VAL A 623 24.60 -2.83 -5.88
C VAL A 623 23.09 -2.98 -5.71
N LYS A 624 22.57 -2.65 -4.52
CA LYS A 624 21.12 -2.67 -4.21
C LYS A 624 20.29 -1.90 -5.24
N PRO A 625 20.65 -0.68 -5.68
CA PRO A 625 19.86 0.04 -6.70
C PRO A 625 19.70 -0.75 -8.01
N GLN A 626 20.76 -1.40 -8.47
CA GLN A 626 20.75 -2.20 -9.70
C GLN A 626 19.91 -3.47 -9.54
N VAL A 627 19.99 -4.12 -8.38
CA VAL A 627 19.18 -5.31 -8.04
C VAL A 627 17.70 -4.94 -7.94
N SER A 628 17.38 -3.79 -7.34
CA SER A 628 16.02 -3.27 -7.25
C SER A 628 15.43 -2.95 -8.63
N GLU A 629 16.18 -2.34 -9.55
CA GLU A 629 15.68 -2.09 -10.92
C GLU A 629 15.34 -3.38 -11.67
N ILE A 630 16.19 -4.42 -11.56
CA ILE A 630 15.91 -5.73 -12.17
C ILE A 630 14.66 -6.37 -11.55
N THR A 631 14.48 -6.20 -10.23
CA THR A 631 13.29 -6.69 -9.52
C THR A 631 12.03 -5.98 -10.00
N LEU A 632 12.08 -4.66 -10.20
CA LEU A 632 10.97 -3.88 -10.77
C LEU A 632 10.64 -4.31 -12.19
N SER A 633 11.62 -4.54 -13.07
CA SER A 633 11.39 -5.10 -14.41
C SER A 633 10.66 -6.45 -14.37
N THR A 634 10.92 -7.26 -13.35
CA THR A 634 10.22 -8.55 -13.15
C THR A 634 8.77 -8.33 -12.77
N MET A 635 8.50 -7.38 -11.87
CA MET A 635 7.14 -7.02 -11.45
C MET A 635 6.33 -6.36 -12.58
N ARG A 636 7.00 -5.62 -13.49
CA ARG A 636 6.40 -5.07 -14.73
C ARG A 636 6.14 -6.13 -15.81
N GLY A 637 6.59 -7.37 -15.60
CA GLY A 637 6.45 -8.46 -16.59
C GLY A 637 7.40 -8.35 -17.79
N GLU A 638 8.41 -7.47 -17.72
CA GLU A 638 9.39 -7.26 -18.81
C GLU A 638 10.37 -8.42 -18.93
N ILE A 639 10.69 -9.08 -17.81
CA ILE A 639 11.58 -10.24 -17.73
C ILE A 639 10.97 -11.31 -16.82
N ASN A 640 11.27 -12.58 -17.11
CA ASN A 640 10.80 -13.69 -16.29
C ASN A 640 11.65 -13.88 -15.02
N PHE A 641 11.16 -14.66 -14.05
CA PHE A 641 11.84 -14.87 -12.76
C PHE A 641 13.25 -15.46 -12.89
N ALA A 642 13.43 -16.47 -13.75
CA ALA A 642 14.73 -17.14 -13.92
C ALA A 642 15.78 -16.18 -14.50
N GLU A 643 15.37 -15.37 -15.48
CA GLU A 643 16.19 -14.30 -16.06
C GLU A 643 16.50 -13.22 -15.03
N SER A 644 15.51 -12.77 -14.26
CA SER A 644 15.66 -11.80 -13.18
C SER A 644 16.67 -12.26 -12.14
N LEU A 645 16.52 -13.49 -11.63
CA LEU A 645 17.44 -14.04 -10.64
C LEU A 645 18.87 -14.11 -11.20
N THR A 646 19.03 -14.61 -12.43
CA THR A 646 20.34 -14.70 -13.10
C THR A 646 21.01 -13.33 -13.25
N ARG A 647 20.27 -12.30 -13.66
CA ARG A 647 20.78 -10.93 -13.79
C ARG A 647 21.17 -10.35 -12.42
N ARG A 648 20.35 -10.58 -11.39
CA ARG A 648 20.64 -10.11 -10.02
C ARG A 648 21.87 -10.79 -9.43
N THR A 649 22.00 -12.11 -9.57
CA THR A 649 23.18 -12.83 -9.06
C THR A 649 24.44 -12.46 -9.82
N ALA A 650 24.37 -12.14 -11.11
CA ALA A 650 25.52 -11.69 -11.88
C ALA A 650 26.16 -10.40 -11.30
N LEU A 651 25.36 -9.52 -10.70
CA LEU A 651 25.85 -8.31 -10.02
C LEU A 651 26.63 -8.61 -8.74
N LEU A 652 26.51 -9.82 -8.19
CA LEU A 652 27.19 -10.27 -6.98
C LEU A 652 28.54 -10.95 -7.30
N ALA A 653 28.93 -11.03 -8.57
CA ALA A 653 30.18 -11.66 -8.99
C ALA A 653 31.40 -10.97 -8.36
N GLY A 654 32.29 -11.77 -7.78
CA GLY A 654 33.50 -11.33 -7.10
C GLY A 654 33.34 -11.07 -5.59
N LEU A 655 32.11 -11.11 -5.07
CA LEU A 655 31.85 -10.99 -3.63
C LEU A 655 32.43 -12.19 -2.88
N ALA A 656 33.07 -11.93 -1.73
CA ALA A 656 33.61 -12.98 -0.87
C ALA A 656 32.47 -13.77 -0.18
N GLN A 657 32.61 -15.08 -0.04
CA GLN A 657 31.60 -15.94 0.59
C GLN A 657 31.29 -15.50 2.03
N GLU A 658 32.26 -14.92 2.72
CA GLU A 658 32.13 -14.39 4.08
C GLU A 658 31.06 -13.30 4.18
N ALA A 659 30.78 -12.57 3.10
CA ALA A 659 29.70 -11.58 3.09
C ALA A 659 28.33 -12.23 3.27
N LEU A 660 28.11 -13.44 2.73
CA LEU A 660 26.87 -14.20 2.96
C LEU A 660 26.72 -14.57 4.44
N GLN A 661 27.84 -14.92 5.08
CA GLN A 661 27.86 -15.24 6.51
C GLN A 661 27.54 -14.00 7.35
N GLN A 662 28.11 -12.84 6.99
CA GLN A 662 27.81 -11.57 7.64
C GLN A 662 26.32 -11.20 7.54
N VAL A 663 25.69 -11.37 6.36
CA VAL A 663 24.23 -11.16 6.21
C VAL A 663 23.45 -12.09 7.15
N TYR A 664 23.83 -13.37 7.21
CA TYR A 664 23.19 -14.34 8.08
C TYR A 664 23.30 -13.97 9.57
N ASP A 665 24.48 -13.54 10.02
CA ASP A 665 24.73 -13.22 11.43
C ASP A 665 24.13 -11.88 11.85
N GLU A 666 24.26 -10.85 11.01
CA GLU A 666 23.93 -9.47 11.38
C GLU A 666 22.49 -9.08 11.03
N ARG A 667 21.98 -9.52 9.87
CA ARG A 667 20.73 -9.00 9.27
C ARG A 667 19.54 -9.92 9.39
N LEU A 668 19.77 -11.24 9.39
CA LEU A 668 18.68 -12.20 9.36
C LEU A 668 17.89 -12.19 10.67
N ARG A 669 16.57 -11.96 10.56
CA ARG A 669 15.61 -12.02 11.67
C ARG A 669 14.42 -12.88 11.25
N LEU A 670 13.99 -13.75 12.16
CA LEU A 670 12.78 -14.56 11.97
C LEU A 670 11.56 -13.68 12.11
N SER A 671 10.52 -13.99 11.34
CA SER A 671 9.22 -13.33 11.48
C SER A 671 8.65 -13.57 12.89
N PRO A 672 7.91 -12.59 13.45
CA PRO A 672 7.27 -12.76 14.75
C PRO A 672 6.45 -14.05 14.82
N GLY A 673 6.58 -14.80 15.91
CA GLY A 673 5.86 -16.07 16.09
C GLY A 673 6.43 -17.28 15.35
N ALA A 674 7.40 -17.13 14.44
CA ALA A 674 7.94 -18.23 13.64
C ALA A 674 8.47 -19.40 14.49
N GLU A 675 9.30 -19.12 15.50
CA GLU A 675 9.88 -20.15 16.37
C GLU A 675 8.78 -20.88 17.17
N LYS A 676 7.81 -20.14 17.71
CA LYS A 676 6.69 -20.69 18.48
C LYS A 676 5.77 -21.56 17.61
N MET A 677 5.47 -21.11 16.39
CA MET A 677 4.78 -21.91 15.38
C MET A 677 5.51 -23.22 15.13
N LEU A 678 6.79 -23.16 14.76
CA LEU A 678 7.57 -24.34 14.39
C LEU A 678 7.70 -25.33 15.54
N GLN A 679 7.99 -24.86 16.75
CA GLN A 679 8.06 -25.71 17.94
C GLN A 679 6.74 -26.45 18.18
N LYS A 680 5.60 -25.77 18.04
CA LYS A 680 4.27 -26.40 18.18
C LYS A 680 4.03 -27.43 17.08
N MET A 681 4.32 -27.11 15.82
CA MET A 681 4.17 -28.00 14.66
C MET A 681 5.01 -29.28 14.84
N GLN A 682 6.29 -29.12 15.21
CA GLN A 682 7.21 -30.22 15.48
C GLN A 682 6.73 -31.07 16.67
N ALA A 683 6.25 -30.44 17.74
CA ALA A 683 5.76 -31.14 18.93
C ALA A 683 4.53 -32.02 18.64
N VAL A 684 3.68 -31.64 17.69
CA VAL A 684 2.54 -32.48 17.24
C VAL A 684 2.90 -33.43 16.10
N GLY A 685 4.18 -33.48 15.68
CA GLY A 685 4.70 -34.42 14.69
C GLY A 685 4.57 -33.98 13.23
N ILE A 686 4.22 -32.72 12.95
CA ILE A 686 4.15 -32.17 11.60
C ILE A 686 5.56 -32.00 11.05
N LYS A 687 5.79 -32.50 9.83
CA LYS A 687 7.04 -32.27 9.10
C LYS A 687 7.16 -30.82 8.64
N THR A 688 8.35 -30.26 8.73
CA THR A 688 8.61 -28.84 8.47
C THR A 688 9.52 -28.67 7.26
N MET A 689 9.13 -27.77 6.37
CA MET A 689 9.81 -27.57 5.09
C MET A 689 9.91 -26.09 4.74
N VAL A 690 11.07 -25.66 4.26
CA VAL A 690 11.26 -24.33 3.67
C VAL A 690 11.59 -24.46 2.18
N ILE A 691 10.93 -23.66 1.34
CA ILE A 691 11.12 -23.63 -0.11
C ILE A 691 11.29 -22.18 -0.56
N SER A 692 12.52 -21.80 -0.93
CA SER A 692 12.87 -20.42 -1.23
C SER A 692 13.31 -20.22 -2.68
N GLY A 693 13.01 -19.04 -3.23
CA GLY A 693 13.63 -18.54 -4.45
C GLY A 693 15.02 -17.93 -4.22
N GLY A 694 15.43 -17.75 -2.96
CA GLY A 694 16.76 -17.35 -2.50
C GLY A 694 17.77 -18.50 -2.56
N PHE A 695 18.69 -18.56 -1.59
CA PHE A 695 19.91 -19.38 -1.72
C PHE A 695 20.10 -20.47 -0.65
N THR A 696 20.63 -21.63 -1.07
CA THR A 696 20.91 -22.79 -0.20
C THR A 696 21.79 -22.45 1.00
N PHE A 697 22.72 -21.53 0.83
CA PHE A 697 23.56 -21.00 1.91
C PHE A 697 22.74 -20.58 3.14
N PHE A 698 21.60 -19.90 2.94
CA PHE A 698 20.72 -19.44 4.02
C PHE A 698 19.77 -20.54 4.46
N THR A 699 19.09 -21.22 3.53
CA THR A 699 18.09 -22.25 3.88
C THR A 699 18.70 -23.42 4.66
N ASP A 700 19.93 -23.85 4.35
CA ASP A 700 20.58 -24.96 5.05
C ASP A 700 20.96 -24.60 6.49
N ARG A 701 21.37 -23.33 6.71
CA ARG A 701 21.64 -22.81 8.05
C ARG A 701 20.35 -22.65 8.84
N ILE A 702 19.29 -22.13 8.21
CA ILE A 702 17.97 -22.01 8.86
C ILE A 702 17.39 -23.38 9.18
N LYS A 703 17.52 -24.35 8.28
CA LYS A 703 17.18 -25.75 8.54
C LYS A 703 17.86 -26.26 9.79
N THR A 704 19.16 -26.05 9.90
CA THR A 704 19.94 -26.49 11.06
C THR A 704 19.53 -25.74 12.34
N ARG A 705 19.40 -24.41 12.27
CA ARG A 705 19.06 -23.53 13.40
C ARG A 705 17.69 -23.85 13.99
N LEU A 706 16.69 -24.13 13.14
CA LEU A 706 15.30 -24.35 13.55
C LEU A 706 14.90 -25.83 13.57
N GLY A 707 15.83 -26.73 13.24
CA GLY A 707 15.56 -28.17 13.18
C GLY A 707 14.53 -28.56 12.11
N LEU A 708 14.54 -27.92 10.94
CA LEU A 708 13.60 -28.23 9.86
C LEU A 708 13.92 -29.59 9.23
N ASP A 709 12.89 -30.32 8.76
CA ASP A 709 13.09 -31.62 8.11
C ASP A 709 13.63 -31.44 6.67
N TYR A 710 13.13 -30.43 5.96
CA TYR A 710 13.42 -30.21 4.54
C TYR A 710 13.75 -28.74 4.24
N ALA A 711 14.68 -28.52 3.29
CA ALA A 711 15.04 -27.20 2.80
C ALA A 711 15.42 -27.28 1.32
N PHE A 712 14.88 -26.37 0.52
CA PHE A 712 15.15 -26.28 -0.92
C PHE A 712 15.29 -24.82 -1.33
N ALA A 713 16.33 -24.52 -2.11
CA ALA A 713 16.61 -23.18 -2.63
C ALA A 713 17.55 -23.27 -3.84
N ASN A 714 17.84 -22.12 -4.45
CA ASN A 714 18.81 -22.01 -5.53
C ASN A 714 20.24 -22.08 -4.99
N THR A 715 21.18 -22.66 -5.73
CA THR A 715 22.59 -22.76 -5.28
C THR A 715 23.45 -21.73 -5.99
N LEU A 716 24.11 -20.84 -5.25
CA LEU A 716 25.12 -19.94 -5.81
C LEU A 716 26.41 -20.70 -6.12
N ASP A 717 26.99 -20.45 -7.29
CA ASP A 717 28.31 -20.98 -7.64
C ASP A 717 29.41 -20.17 -6.94
N ILE A 718 30.28 -20.88 -6.20
CA ILE A 718 31.37 -20.31 -5.41
C ILE A 718 32.68 -20.96 -5.84
N GLN A 719 33.66 -20.13 -6.24
CA GLN A 719 34.98 -20.58 -6.65
C GLN A 719 36.05 -19.74 -5.94
N ASN A 720 37.06 -20.40 -5.38
CA ASN A 720 38.14 -19.74 -4.62
C ASN A 720 37.62 -18.79 -3.53
N GLY A 721 36.55 -19.19 -2.82
CA GLY A 721 35.93 -18.40 -1.75
C GLY A 721 35.15 -17.16 -2.23
N LYS A 722 34.88 -17.03 -3.53
CA LYS A 722 34.13 -15.90 -4.10
C LYS A 722 32.96 -16.36 -4.95
N LEU A 723 31.89 -15.57 -4.95
CA LEU A 723 30.72 -15.78 -5.80
C LEU A 723 31.10 -15.56 -7.26
N THR A 724 30.74 -16.48 -8.15
CA THR A 724 30.94 -16.31 -9.60
C THR A 724 29.82 -15.51 -10.26
N GLY A 725 28.72 -15.29 -9.52
CA GLY A 725 27.49 -14.64 -9.98
C GLY A 725 26.54 -15.56 -10.74
N LYS A 726 26.86 -16.86 -10.84
CA LYS A 726 26.00 -17.87 -11.48
C LYS A 726 25.20 -18.65 -10.45
N VAL A 727 24.03 -19.14 -10.87
CA VAL A 727 23.21 -20.10 -10.12
C VAL A 727 23.40 -21.48 -10.74
N LEU A 728 23.64 -22.49 -9.90
CA LEU A 728 23.80 -23.89 -10.29
C LEU A 728 22.45 -24.61 -10.37
N GLY A 729 22.32 -25.50 -11.34
CA GLY A 729 21.14 -26.36 -11.50
C GLY A 729 19.91 -25.63 -12.06
N SER A 730 18.75 -26.23 -11.87
CA SER A 730 17.46 -25.65 -12.24
C SER A 730 17.02 -24.60 -11.23
N ILE A 731 16.66 -23.41 -11.71
CA ILE A 731 16.17 -22.32 -10.86
C ILE A 731 14.79 -22.66 -10.29
N ILE A 732 14.66 -22.64 -8.97
CA ILE A 732 13.42 -22.76 -8.24
C ILE A 732 12.68 -21.42 -8.31
N GLY A 733 11.77 -21.32 -9.29
CA GLY A 733 10.75 -20.27 -9.36
C GLY A 733 9.38 -20.76 -8.87
N ALA A 734 8.30 -20.07 -9.25
CA ALA A 734 6.95 -20.39 -8.78
C ALA A 734 6.54 -21.85 -9.02
N SER A 735 6.62 -22.32 -10.27
CA SER A 735 6.32 -23.72 -10.61
C SER A 735 7.24 -24.71 -9.88
N GLY A 736 8.52 -24.35 -9.71
CA GLY A 736 9.49 -25.17 -8.99
C GLY A 736 9.10 -25.38 -7.52
N LYS A 737 8.57 -24.37 -6.84
CA LYS A 737 8.10 -24.52 -5.45
C LYS A 737 6.97 -25.53 -5.32
N GLY A 738 5.98 -25.46 -6.22
CA GLY A 738 4.87 -26.42 -6.27
C GLY A 738 5.33 -27.85 -6.55
N GLU A 739 6.23 -28.03 -7.53
CA GLU A 739 6.80 -29.34 -7.86
C GLU A 739 7.58 -29.96 -6.70
N VAL A 740 8.42 -29.17 -6.03
CA VAL A 740 9.22 -29.61 -4.88
C VAL A 740 8.33 -29.97 -3.69
N LEU A 741 7.30 -29.17 -3.39
CA LEU A 741 6.31 -29.51 -2.36
C LEU A 741 5.59 -30.82 -2.69
N LYS A 742 5.13 -30.97 -3.93
CA LYS A 742 4.47 -32.19 -4.41
C LYS A 742 5.36 -33.42 -4.27
N GLN A 743 6.65 -33.31 -4.60
CA GLN A 743 7.61 -34.41 -4.45
C GLN A 743 7.77 -34.84 -2.99
N VAL A 744 7.95 -33.89 -2.06
CA VAL A 744 8.08 -34.20 -0.62
C VAL A 744 6.78 -34.72 -0.03
N ARG A 745 5.64 -34.12 -0.38
CA ARG A 745 4.32 -34.61 0.04
C ARG A 745 4.13 -36.08 -0.37
N ASN A 746 4.41 -36.40 -1.63
CA ASN A 746 4.25 -37.75 -2.16
C ASN A 746 5.21 -38.75 -1.49
N SER A 747 6.46 -38.35 -1.18
CA SER A 747 7.42 -39.23 -0.50
C SER A 747 7.04 -39.50 0.96
N LEU A 748 6.31 -38.58 1.60
CA LEU A 748 5.71 -38.76 2.92
C LEU A 748 4.37 -39.53 2.88
N GLY A 749 3.84 -39.83 1.69
CA GLY A 749 2.54 -40.50 1.52
C GLY A 749 1.34 -39.66 2.00
N LEU A 750 1.48 -38.32 1.98
CA LEU A 750 0.44 -37.41 2.44
C LEU A 750 -0.52 -37.01 1.31
N GLU A 751 -1.79 -36.87 1.64
CA GLU A 751 -2.77 -36.25 0.74
C GLU A 751 -2.65 -34.73 0.76
N LYS A 752 -3.07 -34.07 -0.32
CA LYS A 752 -3.06 -32.59 -0.41
C LYS A 752 -3.77 -31.94 0.78
N ALA A 753 -4.91 -32.49 1.22
CA ALA A 753 -5.68 -32.02 2.37
C ALA A 753 -4.93 -32.01 3.72
N GLN A 754 -3.78 -32.70 3.81
CA GLN A 754 -2.94 -32.81 5.01
C GLN A 754 -1.71 -31.90 4.97
N VAL A 755 -1.64 -30.99 3.99
CA VAL A 755 -0.51 -30.07 3.81
C VAL A 755 -0.97 -28.63 4.05
N ILE A 756 -0.15 -27.89 4.80
CA ILE A 756 -0.23 -26.43 4.94
C ILE A 756 0.89 -25.82 4.09
N ALA A 757 0.57 -24.81 3.27
CA ALA A 757 1.56 -23.99 2.58
C ALA A 757 1.43 -22.53 3.00
N ILE A 758 2.54 -21.85 3.28
CA ILE A 758 2.60 -20.48 3.77
C ILE A 758 3.49 -19.65 2.83
N GLY A 759 3.01 -18.49 2.39
CA GLY A 759 3.79 -17.55 1.57
C GLY A 759 3.23 -16.13 1.61
N ASP A 760 3.93 -15.20 0.96
CA ASP A 760 3.56 -13.78 0.90
C ASP A 760 3.30 -13.27 -0.53
N GLY A 761 3.84 -13.94 -1.56
CA GLY A 761 3.89 -13.42 -2.91
C GLY A 761 3.24 -14.28 -3.99
N ALA A 762 3.10 -13.72 -5.19
CA ALA A 762 2.60 -14.43 -6.37
C ALA A 762 3.46 -15.65 -6.77
N ASN A 763 4.73 -15.65 -6.38
CA ASN A 763 5.67 -16.77 -6.53
C ASN A 763 5.25 -18.01 -5.73
N ASP A 764 4.40 -17.88 -4.72
CA ASP A 764 3.96 -18.99 -3.87
C ASP A 764 2.64 -19.61 -4.32
N LEU A 765 1.94 -19.00 -5.28
CA LEU A 765 0.64 -19.49 -5.76
C LEU A 765 0.66 -20.98 -6.12
N LYS A 766 1.67 -21.43 -6.85
CA LYS A 766 1.82 -22.85 -7.23
C LYS A 766 2.15 -23.77 -6.05
N MET A 767 2.79 -23.24 -5.01
CA MET A 767 3.02 -23.97 -3.75
C MET A 767 1.71 -24.10 -2.97
N LEU A 768 0.94 -23.01 -2.84
CA LEU A 768 -0.38 -23.02 -2.18
C LEU A 768 -1.38 -23.92 -2.93
N GLU A 769 -1.35 -23.92 -4.26
CA GLU A 769 -2.14 -24.83 -5.11
C GLU A 769 -1.83 -26.32 -4.87
N GLU A 770 -0.72 -26.69 -4.25
CA GLU A 770 -0.38 -28.10 -3.92
C GLU A 770 -0.66 -28.47 -2.45
N ALA A 771 -1.21 -27.52 -1.68
CA ALA A 771 -1.60 -27.68 -0.28
C ALA A 771 -3.13 -27.67 -0.09
N GLY A 772 -3.60 -28.28 0.99
CA GLY A 772 -5.01 -28.32 1.37
C GLY A 772 -5.44 -27.07 2.10
N VAL A 773 -4.51 -26.44 2.81
CA VAL A 773 -4.64 -25.12 3.41
C VAL A 773 -3.49 -24.25 2.91
N GLY A 774 -3.84 -23.18 2.19
CA GLY A 774 -2.91 -22.12 1.83
C GLY A 774 -3.06 -20.94 2.79
N ILE A 775 -1.96 -20.44 3.33
CA ILE A 775 -1.93 -19.31 4.25
C ILE A 775 -1.14 -18.18 3.61
N ALA A 776 -1.82 -17.07 3.39
CA ALA A 776 -1.21 -15.81 2.99
C ALA A 776 -0.74 -15.07 4.25
N PHE A 777 0.57 -15.01 4.47
CA PHE A 777 1.15 -14.31 5.61
C PHE A 777 1.67 -12.94 5.19
N ARG A 778 1.07 -11.86 5.69
CA ARG A 778 1.37 -10.46 5.34
C ARG A 778 1.52 -10.25 3.84
N ALA A 779 0.65 -10.95 3.11
CA ALA A 779 0.86 -11.24 1.71
C ALA A 779 0.34 -10.13 0.81
N LYS A 780 0.80 -10.13 -0.43
CA LYS A 780 0.24 -9.29 -1.49
C LYS A 780 -1.21 -9.72 -1.82
N PRO A 781 -2.08 -8.80 -2.27
CA PRO A 781 -3.49 -9.11 -2.55
C PRO A 781 -3.70 -10.34 -3.45
N ILE A 782 -2.86 -10.50 -4.48
CA ILE A 782 -2.90 -11.63 -5.40
C ILE A 782 -2.79 -13.00 -4.72
N LEU A 783 -2.01 -13.11 -3.64
CA LEU A 783 -1.91 -14.36 -2.87
C LEU A 783 -3.06 -14.48 -1.87
N GLN A 784 -3.44 -13.39 -1.22
CA GLN A 784 -4.57 -13.36 -0.27
C GLN A 784 -5.88 -13.82 -0.93
N GLU A 785 -6.16 -13.39 -2.16
CA GLU A 785 -7.36 -13.79 -2.93
C GLU A 785 -7.41 -15.29 -3.24
N LYS A 786 -6.27 -15.98 -3.25
CA LYS A 786 -6.15 -17.40 -3.60
C LYS A 786 -5.89 -18.29 -2.38
N ALA A 787 -5.46 -17.73 -1.27
CA ALA A 787 -5.21 -18.44 -0.03
C ALA A 787 -6.51 -18.88 0.65
N THR A 788 -6.42 -19.92 1.48
CA THR A 788 -7.52 -20.36 2.33
C THR A 788 -7.73 -19.40 3.49
N PHE A 789 -6.63 -18.92 4.08
CA PHE A 789 -6.61 -17.97 5.20
C PHE A 789 -5.57 -16.89 4.96
N SER A 790 -5.82 -15.70 5.51
CA SER A 790 -4.85 -14.60 5.53
C SER A 790 -4.54 -14.23 6.97
N ILE A 791 -3.26 -13.96 7.25
CA ILE A 791 -2.77 -13.45 8.53
C ILE A 791 -1.91 -12.23 8.23
N ASN A 792 -2.43 -11.05 8.55
CA ASN A 792 -1.84 -9.75 8.23
C ASN A 792 -1.31 -9.05 9.50
N HIS A 793 -1.96 -9.21 10.65
CA HIS A 793 -1.65 -8.44 11.85
C HIS A 793 -0.80 -9.24 12.85
N VAL A 794 -1.25 -10.44 13.24
CA VAL A 794 -0.54 -11.27 14.22
C VAL A 794 0.70 -11.96 13.63
N GLY A 795 1.51 -12.60 14.49
CA GLY A 795 2.67 -13.38 14.08
C GLY A 795 2.30 -14.71 13.41
N LEU A 796 3.31 -15.42 12.88
CA LEU A 796 3.14 -16.76 12.28
C LEU A 796 2.54 -17.79 13.25
N ASP A 797 2.69 -17.58 14.56
CA ASP A 797 2.06 -18.41 15.58
C ASP A 797 0.53 -18.29 15.61
N GLY A 798 -0.06 -17.27 14.98
CA GLY A 798 -1.51 -17.16 14.76
C GLY A 798 -2.11 -18.34 14.00
N ILE A 799 -1.30 -19.06 13.21
CA ILE A 799 -1.69 -20.29 12.51
C ILE A 799 -2.08 -21.39 13.51
N ILE A 800 -1.46 -21.43 14.69
CA ILE A 800 -1.80 -22.39 15.74
C ILE A 800 -3.26 -22.19 16.17
N HIS A 801 -3.67 -20.94 16.40
CA HIS A 801 -5.00 -20.62 16.92
C HIS A 801 -6.13 -20.98 15.95
N LEU A 802 -5.83 -21.08 14.64
CA LEU A 802 -6.82 -21.53 13.65
C LEU A 802 -7.33 -22.94 13.93
N PHE A 803 -6.49 -23.79 14.55
CA PHE A 803 -6.75 -25.23 14.68
C PHE A 803 -6.69 -25.76 16.11
N GLU A 804 -6.76 -24.89 17.13
CA GLU A 804 -6.68 -25.26 18.56
C GLU A 804 -7.98 -25.76 19.21
#